data_AF-A0AAJ0DHM9-F1
#
_entry.id   AF-A0AAJ0DHM9-F1
#
_cell.length_a   1.000
_cell.length_b   1.000
_cell.length_c   1.000
_cell.angle_alpha   90.00
_cell.angle_beta   90.00
_cell.angle_gamma   90.00
#
_symmetry.space_group_name_H-M   'P 1'
#
loop_
_entity.id
_entity.type
_entity.pdbx_description
1 polymer ?
#
loop_
_entity_poly.entity_id
_entity_poly.type
_entity_poly.pdbx_seq_one_letter_code
_entity_poly.pdbx_strand_id
1 'polypeptide(L)'
;MGSTDKSAVKVVFGAMTFGRAGWITSRMWFFSYIVTDDYSGGQQSRVHDLKTAGDILDIVTKYGHNEIDTARAYGEGTSETMLGDLDWQKRGLIVETKLHVTRGREVPEGWDADICHTPEKLREYLMKSLKELKTDKLEMYYLHQPDRSTPYEVTLKAVNDLYKEGYFKRLGISNYQAWEVAQMCELCRANGWKQPEVYQGVYNALHRSVEQELFACLRHYGIAFYAYNPLAGGYLTDRYHREDKDKEIESGARFDPNRWQGKMYRARYWRDEYFDALDLLRPVAKKHGLTEAECAIRWMNHHSMLKREHGDASIIGASSTKHLEENLVDFEKGPLPEDLVEALDKGWEGCKGISISKGKRATYNLKKIVDRPGQADGNEARNSTISSLFILSQYMYGTMKGSDEQGNAGKHTNISVEPEWSPSPARRHENTDLLTTNEDRDLTRGLHQRHISLIAIAGSIGTGLFLGLGSSIQTAGPAGALLAYATIGLIVCAVQFALGEVTALLPVTGSFVRHAEFLVDPAMGFAVGWNIVYGNWLSIPAEISAICVLFQFWLPDLTPAVWIIITILLTFVVGMALVRIYGEVEFWFALLKIVFIIFLIILGLVINLGGVPGVPRKGFQYWHKPGAFVEYIGTGDWGHFLGYWAVMSAAVFSFAGTESLAMAAAETRNPRQAIPAACKRVFWRVLVFYVLAVLVVGMLVPSTDKRLNSWSGTATQSPFVIAAGDAGLTAIPSVVNAIVITSAWSSSNQALLSGTRVLYSLALKGQAPKVFLRTTSWGIPYVCVIVQTLFMFLAFMSLSSGALTVFWWFVDLTACGVLISWISILINHQRLIMAMKAQNIPLSSLPWHNNWTRYSTPAALCLSVIILLTGGYQVFTKGNWSTSSFVSSYLDIPLVLLAFGLWKVFNKTKIVKLLDIPLREALDDYLEHPEEKDPASKGWRKIFGFLWD
;
A
#
# COMPACT_ATOMS: atom_id res chain seq x y z
N MET A 1 -13.87 -2.68 55.11
CA MET A 1 -14.89 -3.57 55.71
C MET A 1 -15.19 -4.65 54.70
N GLY A 2 -14.99 -5.91 55.07
CA GLY A 2 -14.74 -7.02 54.13
C GLY A 2 -15.93 -7.39 53.25
N SER A 3 -15.72 -7.40 51.93
CA SER A 3 -16.48 -8.27 51.04
C SER A 3 -15.85 -9.66 51.11
N THR A 4 -16.59 -10.63 51.64
CA THR A 4 -16.31 -12.04 51.40
C THR A 4 -16.54 -12.26 49.91
N ASP A 5 -15.48 -12.18 49.12
CA ASP A 5 -15.53 -12.33 47.68
C ASP A 5 -15.99 -13.76 47.35
N LYS A 6 -17.19 -13.88 46.77
CA LYS A 6 -17.93 -15.14 46.66
C LYS A 6 -17.44 -16.04 45.53
N SER A 7 -16.57 -15.55 44.65
CA SER A 7 -16.07 -16.28 43.49
C SER A 7 -14.78 -17.06 43.75
N ALA A 8 -14.63 -18.19 43.07
CA ALA A 8 -13.45 -19.05 43.13
C ALA A 8 -12.24 -18.46 42.38
N VAL A 9 -12.46 -17.50 41.48
CA VAL A 9 -11.45 -16.75 40.73
C VAL A 9 -11.71 -15.25 40.85
N LYS A 10 -10.65 -14.44 40.88
CA LYS A 10 -10.76 -12.99 40.93
C LYS A 10 -11.34 -12.42 39.63
N VAL A 11 -12.17 -11.39 39.69
CA VAL A 11 -12.70 -10.71 38.50
C VAL A 11 -11.98 -9.37 38.29
N VAL A 12 -11.60 -9.10 37.04
CA VAL A 12 -11.04 -7.82 36.57
C VAL A 12 -11.94 -7.30 35.45
N PHE A 13 -12.27 -6.01 35.44
CA PHE A 13 -13.12 -5.44 34.39
C PHE A 13 -12.30 -4.96 33.19
N GLY A 14 -12.60 -5.44 32.00
CA GLY A 14 -11.95 -5.01 30.76
C GLY A 14 -12.65 -3.82 30.09
N ALA A 15 -12.02 -2.64 30.11
CA ALA A 15 -12.55 -1.39 29.54
C ALA A 15 -12.40 -1.28 28.00
N MET A 16 -12.23 -2.41 27.30
CA MET A 16 -12.05 -2.47 25.84
C MET A 16 -13.28 -2.03 25.02
N THR A 17 -14.43 -1.91 25.66
CA THR A 17 -15.67 -1.42 25.06
C THR A 17 -15.85 0.08 25.22
N PHE A 18 -15.02 0.75 26.04
CA PHE A 18 -15.05 2.20 26.22
C PHE A 18 -14.25 2.89 25.12
N GLY A 19 -14.77 4.00 24.61
CA GLY A 19 -14.03 4.92 23.75
C GLY A 19 -14.93 5.99 23.16
N ARG A 20 -14.40 7.20 22.97
CA ARG A 20 -15.18 8.34 22.45
C ARG A 20 -15.58 8.11 20.99
N ALA A 21 -16.71 8.68 20.56
CA ALA A 21 -17.06 8.74 19.13
C ALA A 21 -16.00 9.55 18.37
N GLY A 22 -15.56 9.02 17.22
CA GLY A 22 -14.49 9.64 16.44
C GLY A 22 -14.98 10.89 15.72
N TRP A 23 -14.25 12.00 15.89
CA TRP A 23 -14.35 13.18 15.01
C TRP A 23 -13.12 13.20 14.11
N ILE A 24 -13.29 13.16 12.79
CA ILE A 24 -12.21 13.56 11.90
C ILE A 24 -12.12 15.08 11.96
N THR A 25 -11.25 15.61 12.82
CA THR A 25 -10.78 16.99 12.67
C THR A 25 -9.79 17.05 11.52
N SER A 26 -10.31 17.20 10.31
CA SER A 26 -9.53 17.67 9.17
C SER A 26 -9.06 19.08 9.49
N ARG A 27 -7.75 19.29 9.71
CA ARG A 27 -7.15 20.62 9.73
C ARG A 27 -7.17 21.17 8.31
N MET A 28 -8.28 21.80 7.97
CA MET A 28 -8.53 22.52 6.73
C MET A 28 -7.86 23.90 6.85
N TRP A 29 -6.87 24.17 6.01
CA TRP A 29 -6.49 25.55 5.68
C TRP A 29 -7.07 25.87 4.30
N PHE A 30 -7.78 27.00 4.27
CA PHE A 30 -8.49 27.63 3.14
C PHE A 30 -9.81 26.98 2.67
N PHE A 31 -10.89 27.72 2.90
CA PHE A 31 -12.30 27.56 2.50
C PHE A 31 -13.23 26.68 3.38
N SER A 32 -14.00 27.40 4.21
CA SER A 32 -15.35 27.13 4.76
C SER A 32 -15.71 25.71 5.24
N TYR A 33 -15.94 25.60 6.55
CA TYR A 33 -16.48 24.42 7.25
C TYR A 33 -17.84 23.98 6.69
N ILE A 34 -17.93 22.74 6.23
CA ILE A 34 -19.18 21.96 6.21
C ILE A 34 -18.89 20.71 7.04
N VAL A 35 -19.55 20.64 8.19
CA VAL A 35 -19.58 19.46 9.06
C VAL A 35 -20.63 18.51 8.48
N THR A 36 -20.24 17.27 8.18
CA THR A 36 -21.17 16.19 7.85
C THR A 36 -21.02 15.07 8.89
N ASP A 37 -22.15 14.53 9.32
CA ASP A 37 -22.39 13.75 10.54
C ASP A 37 -21.60 12.44 10.74
N ASP A 38 -21.44 12.13 12.04
CA ASP A 38 -21.31 10.85 12.76
C ASP A 38 -20.47 9.71 12.17
N TYR A 39 -19.28 9.48 12.76
CA TYR A 39 -18.71 8.14 12.82
C TYR A 39 -19.07 7.46 14.16
N SER A 40 -19.78 6.34 14.08
CA SER A 40 -20.08 5.45 15.20
C SER A 40 -18.80 4.76 15.72
N GLY A 41 -18.09 5.43 16.62
CA GLY A 41 -17.16 4.82 17.58
C GLY A 41 -15.77 4.44 17.06
N GLY A 42 -14.72 4.78 17.82
CA GLY A 42 -13.36 4.27 17.58
C GLY A 42 -13.32 2.73 17.50
N GLN A 43 -12.31 2.18 16.81
CA GLN A 43 -12.17 0.73 16.65
C GLN A 43 -12.32 0.02 18.01
N GLN A 44 -13.13 -1.05 18.08
CA GLN A 44 -13.47 -1.84 19.28
C GLN A 44 -14.47 -1.23 20.29
N SER A 45 -14.76 0.07 20.22
CA SER A 45 -15.59 0.77 21.21
C SER A 45 -17.08 0.59 20.94
N ARG A 46 -17.88 0.39 22.00
CA ARG A 46 -19.36 0.29 21.98
C ARG A 46 -20.03 1.25 22.98
N VAL A 47 -19.30 1.73 23.97
CA VAL A 47 -19.76 2.69 24.98
C VAL A 47 -19.05 4.01 24.70
N HIS A 48 -19.82 5.01 24.27
CA HIS A 48 -19.28 6.29 23.79
C HIS A 48 -19.56 7.47 24.72
N ASP A 49 -20.48 7.31 25.66
CA ASP A 49 -20.84 8.33 26.63
C ASP A 49 -20.30 8.01 28.04
N LEU A 50 -19.94 9.06 28.76
CA LEU A 50 -19.40 8.95 30.12
C LEU A 50 -20.43 8.40 31.11
N LYS A 51 -21.72 8.66 30.90
CA LYS A 51 -22.76 8.22 31.83
C LYS A 51 -22.85 6.70 31.86
N THR A 52 -23.00 6.06 30.71
CA THR A 52 -23.06 4.59 30.59
C THR A 52 -21.76 3.94 31.05
N ALA A 53 -20.60 4.52 30.71
CA ALA A 53 -19.32 4.02 31.21
C ALA A 53 -19.22 4.13 32.75
N GLY A 54 -19.70 5.23 33.34
CA GLY A 54 -19.81 5.42 34.78
C GLY A 54 -20.72 4.39 35.46
N ASP A 55 -21.92 4.18 34.92
CA ASP A 55 -22.90 3.20 35.44
C ASP A 55 -22.30 1.78 35.42
N ILE A 56 -21.53 1.43 34.38
CA ILE A 56 -20.81 0.16 34.30
C ILE A 56 -19.77 0.04 35.41
N LEU A 57 -18.96 1.08 35.67
CA LEU A 57 -17.98 1.08 36.76
C LEU A 57 -18.63 0.99 38.15
N ASP A 58 -19.79 1.60 38.33
CA ASP A 58 -20.55 1.51 39.58
C ASP A 58 -21.09 0.09 39.83
N ILE A 59 -21.44 -0.65 38.77
CA ILE A 59 -21.78 -2.08 38.89
C ILE A 59 -20.55 -2.89 39.29
N VAL A 60 -19.38 -2.66 38.68
CA VAL A 60 -18.14 -3.37 39.04
C VAL A 60 -17.85 -3.22 40.54
N THR A 61 -17.93 -1.99 41.06
CA THR A 61 -17.70 -1.72 42.49
C THR A 61 -18.81 -2.25 43.40
N LYS A 62 -20.09 -2.21 42.96
CA LYS A 62 -21.23 -2.81 43.68
C LYS A 62 -21.04 -4.30 43.95
N TYR A 63 -20.43 -5.03 43.01
CA TYR A 63 -20.12 -6.46 43.16
C TYR A 63 -18.78 -6.72 43.88
N GLY A 64 -18.12 -5.67 44.40
CA GLY A 64 -16.91 -5.80 45.21
C GLY A 64 -15.61 -5.96 44.41
N HIS A 65 -15.64 -5.71 43.10
CA HIS A 65 -14.45 -5.71 42.26
C HIS A 65 -13.95 -4.29 42.04
N ASN A 66 -12.64 -4.11 41.91
CA ASN A 66 -12.02 -2.77 41.82
C ASN A 66 -10.90 -2.66 40.78
N GLU A 67 -10.50 -3.72 40.10
CA GLU A 67 -9.45 -3.68 39.08
C GLU A 67 -10.01 -3.49 37.67
N ILE A 68 -9.40 -2.56 36.94
CA ILE A 68 -9.78 -2.15 35.59
C ILE A 68 -8.61 -2.36 34.63
N ASP A 69 -8.84 -3.20 33.64
CA ASP A 69 -7.91 -3.51 32.57
C ASP A 69 -8.22 -2.63 31.34
N THR A 70 -7.32 -1.72 30.99
CA THR A 70 -7.38 -0.95 29.73
C THR A 70 -6.11 -1.15 28.90
N ALA A 71 -6.04 -0.49 27.75
CA ALA A 71 -4.86 -0.46 26.90
C ALA A 71 -4.89 0.80 26.03
N ARG A 72 -3.71 1.30 25.63
CA ARG A 72 -3.63 2.43 24.69
C ARG A 72 -4.28 2.14 23.34
N ALA A 73 -4.33 0.87 22.97
CA ALA A 73 -5.00 0.36 21.78
C ALA A 73 -6.54 0.49 21.85
N TYR A 74 -7.14 0.54 23.04
CA TYR A 74 -8.59 0.53 23.19
C TYR A 74 -9.18 1.90 22.88
N GLY A 75 -10.09 1.93 21.90
CA GLY A 75 -10.68 3.17 21.39
C GLY A 75 -9.62 4.19 20.96
N GLU A 76 -8.48 3.74 20.42
CA GLU A 76 -7.36 4.63 20.01
C GLU A 76 -6.77 5.48 21.16
N GLY A 77 -6.87 4.95 22.38
CA GLY A 77 -6.41 5.60 23.61
C GLY A 77 -7.50 6.44 24.28
N THR A 78 -8.68 6.57 23.67
CA THR A 78 -9.80 7.31 24.28
C THR A 78 -10.46 6.55 25.45
N SER A 79 -10.25 5.23 25.57
CA SER A 79 -10.65 4.47 26.76
C SER A 79 -9.94 4.99 28.02
N GLU A 80 -8.63 5.24 27.92
CA GLU A 80 -7.83 5.83 29.01
C GLU A 80 -8.33 7.23 29.35
N THR A 81 -8.61 8.07 28.35
CA THR A 81 -9.17 9.41 28.54
C THR A 81 -10.53 9.35 29.26
N MET A 82 -11.43 8.46 28.84
CA MET A 82 -12.74 8.30 29.47
C MET A 82 -12.62 7.87 30.93
N LEU A 83 -11.73 6.92 31.24
CA LEU A 83 -11.46 6.52 32.63
C LEU A 83 -10.96 7.72 33.44
N GLY A 84 -10.00 8.49 32.92
CA GLY A 84 -9.50 9.71 33.55
C GLY A 84 -10.58 10.80 33.74
N ASP A 85 -11.58 10.88 32.88
CA ASP A 85 -12.71 11.81 33.03
C ASP A 85 -13.77 11.32 34.03
N LEU A 86 -13.81 10.02 34.32
CA LEU A 86 -14.72 9.43 35.29
C LEU A 86 -14.17 9.44 36.72
N ASP A 87 -13.03 10.11 36.94
CA ASP A 87 -12.33 10.20 38.22
C ASP A 87 -12.21 8.82 38.89
N TRP A 88 -11.73 7.83 38.14
CA TRP A 88 -11.67 6.42 38.58
C TRP A 88 -11.01 6.23 39.96
N GLN A 89 -10.04 7.07 40.33
CA GLN A 89 -9.40 7.04 41.64
C GLN A 89 -10.40 7.33 42.79
N LYS A 90 -11.34 8.28 42.59
CA LYS A 90 -12.36 8.62 43.60
C LYS A 90 -13.36 7.48 43.80
N ARG A 91 -13.50 6.60 42.81
CA ARG A 91 -14.32 5.39 42.88
C ARG A 91 -13.61 4.21 43.56
N GLY A 92 -12.37 4.41 44.04
CA GLY A 92 -11.58 3.35 44.65
C GLY A 92 -11.11 2.27 43.67
N LEU A 93 -11.12 2.58 42.37
CA LEU A 93 -10.68 1.67 41.32
C LEU A 93 -9.16 1.66 41.19
N ILE A 94 -8.63 0.56 40.67
CA ILE A 94 -7.23 0.35 40.33
C ILE A 94 -7.16 0.14 38.81
N VAL A 95 -6.57 1.10 38.09
CA VAL A 95 -6.49 1.04 36.62
C VAL A 95 -5.09 0.60 36.17
N GLU A 96 -5.07 -0.34 35.23
CA GLU A 96 -3.88 -0.90 34.60
C GLU A 96 -3.93 -0.65 33.09
N THR A 97 -2.78 -0.41 32.46
CA THR A 97 -2.71 -0.19 31.00
C THR A 97 -1.55 -0.92 30.33
N LYS A 98 -1.58 -0.95 29.00
CA LYS A 98 -0.67 -1.74 28.16
C LYS A 98 -0.28 -1.00 26.90
N LEU A 99 0.95 -1.23 26.46
CA LEU A 99 1.44 -0.79 25.18
C LEU A 99 1.35 -1.90 24.13
N HIS A 100 0.58 -1.66 23.07
CA HIS A 100 0.45 -2.58 21.94
C HIS A 100 1.51 -2.29 20.88
N VAL A 101 2.26 -3.33 20.49
CA VAL A 101 3.23 -3.25 19.41
C VAL A 101 2.50 -3.21 18.07
N THR A 102 2.76 -2.21 17.24
CA THR A 102 2.18 -2.06 15.90
C THR A 102 3.23 -2.24 14.80
N ARG A 103 4.52 -2.08 15.13
CA ARG A 103 5.63 -2.27 14.19
C ARG A 103 5.60 -3.65 13.56
N GLY A 104 5.60 -3.66 12.23
CA GLY A 104 5.57 -4.89 11.41
C GLY A 104 4.24 -5.64 11.43
N ARG A 105 3.13 -4.99 11.82
CA ARG A 105 1.79 -5.58 11.90
C ARG A 105 0.76 -4.76 11.12
N GLU A 106 -0.30 -5.42 10.68
CA GLU A 106 -1.45 -4.77 10.08
C GLU A 106 -2.28 -4.07 11.16
N VAL A 107 -2.34 -2.74 11.10
CA VAL A 107 -3.10 -1.91 12.03
C VAL A 107 -4.19 -1.11 11.31
N PRO A 108 -5.29 -0.75 12.01
CA PRO A 108 -6.32 0.12 11.45
C PRO A 108 -5.77 1.48 11.01
N GLU A 109 -6.47 2.09 10.05
CA GLU A 109 -6.16 3.45 9.59
C GLU A 109 -6.20 4.45 10.76
N GLY A 110 -5.18 5.32 10.85
CA GLY A 110 -5.05 6.32 11.92
C GLY A 110 -4.20 5.88 13.13
N TRP A 111 -3.91 4.59 13.28
CA TRP A 111 -3.01 4.11 14.34
C TRP A 111 -1.54 4.40 14.01
N ASP A 112 -0.73 4.69 15.04
CA ASP A 112 0.73 4.73 14.87
C ASP A 112 1.22 3.33 14.50
N ALA A 113 1.81 3.18 13.32
CA ALA A 113 2.28 1.91 12.78
C ALA A 113 3.69 1.52 13.27
N ASP A 114 4.36 2.37 14.06
CA ASP A 114 5.74 2.19 14.49
C ASP A 114 5.92 2.01 16.00
N ILE A 115 4.86 1.63 16.73
CA ILE A 115 4.96 1.32 18.16
C ILE A 115 5.74 0.02 18.35
N CYS A 116 6.81 0.09 19.12
CA CYS A 116 7.70 -1.02 19.48
C CYS A 116 8.19 -0.85 20.93
N HIS A 117 8.97 -1.82 21.41
CA HIS A 117 9.49 -1.85 22.78
C HIS A 117 10.91 -1.24 22.92
N THR A 118 11.27 -0.27 22.08
CA THR A 118 12.51 0.49 22.33
C THR A 118 12.36 1.40 23.56
N PRO A 119 13.46 1.78 24.23
CA PRO A 119 13.40 2.59 25.44
C PRO A 119 12.64 3.91 25.26
N GLU A 120 12.80 4.56 24.11
CA GLU A 120 12.17 5.83 23.78
C GLU A 120 10.65 5.67 23.65
N LYS A 121 10.20 4.63 22.93
CA LYS A 121 8.79 4.36 22.68
C LYS A 121 8.06 3.89 23.95
N LEU A 122 8.70 3.03 24.74
CA LEU A 122 8.15 2.61 26.04
C LEU A 122 7.89 3.80 26.95
N ARG A 123 8.84 4.73 27.05
CA ARG A 123 8.68 5.95 27.85
C ARG A 123 7.61 6.87 27.26
N GLU A 124 7.71 7.19 25.97
CA GLU A 124 6.79 8.10 25.27
C GLU A 124 5.33 7.71 25.53
N TYR A 125 5.02 6.43 25.29
CA TYR A 125 3.65 5.94 25.40
C TYR A 125 3.20 5.74 26.84
N LEU A 126 4.09 5.35 27.76
CA LEU A 126 3.75 5.30 29.18
C LEU A 126 3.37 6.70 29.71
N MET A 127 4.15 7.73 29.37
CA MET A 127 3.84 9.12 29.77
C MET A 127 2.50 9.59 29.20
N LYS A 128 2.19 9.18 27.96
CA LYS A 128 0.91 9.49 27.32
C LYS A 128 -0.27 8.82 28.06
N SER A 129 -0.12 7.55 28.43
CA SER A 129 -1.14 6.83 29.19
C SER A 129 -1.35 7.43 30.59
N LEU A 130 -0.28 7.77 31.31
CA LEU A 130 -0.34 8.45 32.61
C LEU A 130 -1.13 9.77 32.53
N LYS A 131 -0.83 10.57 31.50
CA LYS A 131 -1.53 11.84 31.24
C LYS A 131 -3.02 11.65 30.99
N GLU A 132 -3.41 10.73 30.10
CA GLU A 132 -4.84 10.50 29.79
C GLU A 132 -5.61 9.91 30.97
N LEU A 133 -4.98 9.02 31.74
CA LEU A 133 -5.55 8.45 32.96
C LEU A 133 -5.56 9.42 34.15
N LYS A 134 -4.94 10.60 34.00
CA LYS A 134 -4.78 11.62 35.05
C LYS A 134 -4.17 11.03 36.34
N THR A 135 -3.08 10.27 36.18
CA THR A 135 -2.33 9.68 37.30
C THR A 135 -0.84 9.77 37.05
N ASP A 136 -0.06 9.91 38.12
CA ASP A 136 1.41 9.91 38.04
C ASP A 136 1.99 8.49 38.16
N LYS A 137 1.17 7.52 38.57
CA LYS A 137 1.59 6.15 38.85
C LYS A 137 0.50 5.14 38.54
N LEU A 138 0.89 4.00 37.96
CA LEU A 138 0.04 2.84 37.71
C LEU A 138 0.30 1.74 38.73
N GLU A 139 -0.72 0.92 39.00
CA GLU A 139 -0.51 -0.31 39.76
C GLU A 139 0.25 -1.33 38.91
N MET A 140 -0.17 -1.52 37.66
CA MET A 140 0.49 -2.41 36.71
C MET A 140 0.57 -1.81 35.30
N TYR A 141 1.72 -2.04 34.66
CA TYR A 141 1.97 -1.71 33.25
C TYR A 141 2.36 -2.96 32.49
N TYR A 142 1.74 -3.17 31.32
CA TYR A 142 1.98 -4.37 30.52
C TYR A 142 2.73 -4.11 29.21
N LEU A 143 3.56 -5.07 28.85
CA LEU A 143 3.92 -5.34 27.46
C LEU A 143 2.78 -6.18 26.83
N HIS A 144 1.96 -5.57 25.97
CA HIS A 144 0.70 -6.16 25.51
C HIS A 144 0.88 -7.34 24.52
N GLN A 145 2.04 -7.45 23.90
CA GLN A 145 2.33 -8.39 22.82
C GLN A 145 3.85 -8.54 22.64
N PRO A 146 4.36 -9.72 22.22
CA PRO A 146 5.75 -9.86 21.81
C PRO A 146 6.19 -8.85 20.72
N ASP A 147 7.21 -8.07 21.04
CA ASP A 147 8.02 -7.35 20.07
C ASP A 147 9.25 -8.18 19.73
N ARG A 148 9.29 -8.72 18.51
CA ARG A 148 10.44 -9.50 18.01
C ARG A 148 11.42 -8.65 17.19
N SER A 149 11.14 -7.35 17.05
CA SER A 149 12.04 -6.38 16.40
C SER A 149 13.03 -5.77 17.41
N THR A 150 12.67 -5.72 18.69
CA THR A 150 13.53 -5.21 19.78
C THR A 150 14.00 -6.37 20.65
N PRO A 151 15.31 -6.52 20.93
CA PRO A 151 15.79 -7.55 21.85
C PRO A 151 15.15 -7.45 23.25
N TYR A 152 14.83 -8.59 23.87
CA TYR A 152 14.23 -8.60 25.21
C TYR A 152 15.10 -7.96 26.28
N GLU A 153 16.42 -8.06 26.16
CA GLU A 153 17.35 -7.40 27.07
C GLU A 153 17.21 -5.87 27.05
N VAL A 154 17.11 -5.29 25.85
CA VAL A 154 16.87 -3.84 25.68
C VAL A 154 15.52 -3.44 26.25
N THR A 155 14.48 -4.23 25.94
CA THR A 155 13.11 -4.00 26.41
C THR A 155 13.04 -4.04 27.94
N LEU A 156 13.54 -5.12 28.57
CA LEU A 156 13.45 -5.35 30.00
C LEU A 156 14.30 -4.37 30.80
N LYS A 157 15.45 -3.96 30.28
CA LYS A 157 16.23 -2.87 30.88
C LYS A 157 15.42 -1.58 30.91
N ALA A 158 14.83 -1.18 29.79
CA ALA A 158 14.03 0.05 29.72
C ALA A 158 12.81 0.01 30.65
N VAL A 159 12.11 -1.12 30.69
CA VAL A 159 11.00 -1.35 31.62
C VAL A 159 11.47 -1.22 33.07
N ASN A 160 12.63 -1.79 33.40
CA ASN A 160 13.20 -1.69 34.74
C ASN A 160 13.61 -0.25 35.11
N ASP A 161 14.13 0.52 34.17
CA ASP A 161 14.44 1.93 34.37
C ASP A 161 13.16 2.73 34.69
N LEU A 162 12.08 2.51 33.93
CA LEU A 162 10.76 3.11 34.19
C LEU A 162 10.15 2.66 35.53
N TYR A 163 10.39 1.42 35.94
CA TYR A 163 9.99 0.92 37.26
C TYR A 163 10.74 1.63 38.39
N LYS A 164 12.07 1.79 38.26
CA LYS A 164 12.91 2.49 39.25
C LYS A 164 12.55 3.98 39.37
N GLU A 165 12.11 4.60 38.28
CA GLU A 165 11.57 5.96 38.28
C GLU A 165 10.20 6.08 38.95
N GLY A 166 9.55 4.95 39.25
CA GLY A 166 8.35 4.91 40.08
C GLY A 166 7.03 5.01 39.32
N TYR A 167 7.02 4.95 37.98
CA TYR A 167 5.81 5.11 37.17
C TYR A 167 4.81 3.94 37.27
N PHE A 168 5.26 2.75 37.66
CA PHE A 168 4.37 1.60 37.91
C PHE A 168 4.94 0.70 39.02
N LYS A 169 4.09 -0.14 39.65
CA LYS A 169 4.54 -1.06 40.72
C LYS A 169 4.80 -2.48 40.23
N ARG A 170 3.95 -3.00 39.34
CA ARG A 170 3.97 -4.38 38.85
C ARG A 170 4.18 -4.41 37.34
N LEU A 171 4.95 -5.40 36.87
CA LEU A 171 5.15 -5.63 35.45
C LEU A 171 4.22 -6.75 34.98
N GLY A 172 3.42 -6.46 33.96
CA GLY A 172 2.62 -7.44 33.25
C GLY A 172 3.19 -7.76 31.87
N ILE A 173 2.94 -8.97 31.38
CA ILE A 173 3.24 -9.36 29.99
C ILE A 173 2.01 -10.04 29.39
N SER A 174 1.84 -9.98 28.08
CA SER A 174 0.66 -10.54 27.42
C SER A 174 1.00 -11.19 26.09
N ASN A 175 0.41 -12.35 25.81
CA ASN A 175 0.54 -13.09 24.54
C ASN A 175 1.95 -13.62 24.19
N TYR A 176 2.82 -13.80 25.19
CA TYR A 176 4.17 -14.39 25.03
C TYR A 176 4.12 -15.92 25.11
N GLN A 177 4.95 -16.61 24.32
CA GLN A 177 5.09 -18.06 24.40
C GLN A 177 5.81 -18.45 25.71
N ALA A 178 5.58 -19.67 26.21
CA ALA A 178 6.16 -20.13 27.48
C ALA A 178 7.69 -20.00 27.53
N TRP A 179 8.38 -20.28 26.42
CA TRP A 179 9.83 -20.11 26.32
C TRP A 179 10.28 -18.63 26.31
N GLU A 180 9.47 -17.73 25.74
CA GLU A 180 9.73 -16.27 25.79
C GLU A 180 9.58 -15.77 27.23
N VAL A 181 8.56 -16.23 27.96
CA VAL A 181 8.36 -15.91 29.38
C VAL A 181 9.54 -16.37 30.22
N ALA A 182 9.98 -17.62 30.05
CA ALA A 182 11.15 -18.15 30.76
C ALA A 182 12.41 -17.33 30.46
N GLN A 183 12.68 -17.04 29.19
CA GLN A 183 13.82 -16.20 28.81
C GLN A 183 13.78 -14.81 29.47
N MET A 184 12.60 -14.17 29.47
CA MET A 184 12.44 -12.84 30.08
C MET A 184 12.68 -12.89 31.60
N CYS A 185 12.18 -13.92 32.29
CA CYS A 185 12.37 -14.06 33.73
C CYS A 185 13.84 -14.30 34.09
N GLU A 186 14.52 -15.17 33.34
CA GLU A 186 15.95 -15.46 33.56
C GLU A 186 16.83 -14.24 33.28
N LEU A 187 16.53 -13.46 32.22
CA LEU A 187 17.19 -12.18 31.97
C LEU A 187 17.00 -11.19 33.13
N CYS A 188 15.77 -11.08 33.66
CA CYS A 188 15.50 -10.21 34.79
C CYS A 188 16.21 -10.68 36.08
N ARG A 189 16.24 -11.99 36.36
CA ARG A 189 16.96 -12.56 37.51
C ARG A 189 18.46 -12.28 37.41
N ALA A 190 19.06 -12.56 36.25
CA ALA A 190 20.49 -12.38 36.03
C ALA A 190 20.95 -10.92 36.20
N ASN A 191 20.10 -9.95 35.85
CA ASN A 191 20.44 -8.53 35.89
C ASN A 191 19.84 -7.78 37.10
N GLY A 192 19.13 -8.47 38.01
CA GLY A 192 18.42 -7.83 39.12
C GLY A 192 17.34 -6.84 38.67
N TRP A 193 16.67 -7.11 37.55
CA TRP A 193 15.59 -6.28 37.01
C TRP A 193 14.21 -6.73 37.50
N LYS A 194 13.23 -5.84 37.38
CA LYS A 194 11.82 -6.13 37.67
C LYS A 194 11.33 -7.33 36.85
N GLN A 195 10.99 -8.42 37.51
CA GLN A 195 10.39 -9.59 36.88
C GLN A 195 8.89 -9.36 36.58
N PRO A 196 8.34 -9.99 35.52
CA PRO A 196 6.91 -10.05 35.32
C PRO A 196 6.21 -10.73 36.51
N GLU A 197 5.06 -10.21 36.92
CA GLU A 197 4.22 -10.76 38.00
C GLU A 197 2.86 -11.24 37.50
N VAL A 198 2.41 -10.74 36.35
CA VAL A 198 1.15 -11.12 35.72
C VAL A 198 1.35 -11.42 34.25
N TYR A 199 0.73 -12.50 33.80
CA TYR A 199 0.60 -12.85 32.41
C TYR A 199 -0.86 -12.72 31.98
N GLN A 200 -1.13 -11.97 30.93
CA GLN A 200 -2.46 -11.88 30.31
C GLN A 200 -2.55 -12.73 29.03
N GLY A 201 -3.55 -13.61 28.94
CA GLY A 201 -3.67 -14.60 27.86
C GLY A 201 -5.09 -14.97 27.49
N VAL A 202 -5.27 -15.45 26.25
CA VAL A 202 -6.56 -16.02 25.81
C VAL A 202 -6.76 -17.33 26.55
N TYR A 203 -7.87 -17.45 27.29
CA TYR A 203 -8.25 -18.71 27.92
C TYR A 203 -9.76 -18.76 28.12
N ASN A 204 -10.38 -19.82 27.61
CA ASN A 204 -11.79 -20.14 27.80
C ASN A 204 -12.08 -21.61 27.52
N ALA A 205 -13.33 -22.04 27.74
CA ALA A 205 -13.75 -23.43 27.61
C ALA A 205 -13.44 -24.07 26.24
N LEU A 206 -13.29 -23.27 25.16
CA LEU A 206 -12.94 -23.74 23.81
C LEU A 206 -11.55 -23.29 23.34
N HIS A 207 -10.75 -22.65 24.20
CA HIS A 207 -9.40 -22.21 23.89
C HIS A 207 -8.48 -22.42 25.10
N ARG A 208 -7.94 -23.63 25.22
CA ARG A 208 -7.15 -24.09 26.37
C ARG A 208 -5.69 -24.40 26.04
N SER A 209 -5.15 -23.82 24.96
CA SER A 209 -3.78 -24.06 24.49
C SER A 209 -2.70 -23.70 25.53
N VAL A 210 -3.01 -22.82 26.47
CA VAL A 210 -2.11 -22.41 27.58
C VAL A 210 -1.91 -23.50 28.64
N GLU A 211 -2.75 -24.54 28.68
CA GLU A 211 -2.70 -25.59 29.69
C GLU A 211 -1.49 -26.51 29.58
N GLN A 212 -0.94 -26.69 28.38
CA GLN A 212 0.12 -27.67 28.12
C GLN A 212 1.47 -27.26 28.71
N GLU A 213 1.89 -26.02 28.51
CA GLU A 213 3.23 -25.56 28.91
C GLU A 213 3.21 -24.24 29.69
N LEU A 214 2.32 -23.32 29.32
CA LEU A 214 2.36 -21.96 29.84
C LEU A 214 2.01 -21.92 31.33
N PHE A 215 0.94 -22.58 31.79
CA PHE A 215 0.62 -22.58 33.22
C PHE A 215 1.77 -23.12 34.07
N ALA A 216 2.38 -24.23 33.67
CA ALA A 216 3.53 -24.79 34.38
C ALA A 216 4.71 -23.79 34.45
N CYS A 217 5.02 -23.12 33.35
CA CYS A 217 6.01 -22.04 33.30
C CYS A 217 5.65 -20.90 34.27
N LEU A 218 4.41 -20.41 34.24
CA LEU A 218 3.98 -19.32 35.11
C LEU A 218 4.03 -19.69 36.58
N ARG A 219 3.62 -20.92 36.96
CA ARG A 219 3.75 -21.40 38.34
C ARG A 219 5.20 -21.49 38.79
N HIS A 220 6.10 -21.94 37.92
CA HIS A 220 7.53 -21.99 38.22
C HIS A 220 8.11 -20.60 38.57
N TYR A 221 7.67 -19.55 37.87
CA TYR A 221 8.13 -18.18 38.12
C TYR A 221 7.28 -17.39 39.13
N GLY A 222 6.19 -17.97 39.66
CA GLY A 222 5.28 -17.29 40.57
C GLY A 222 4.45 -16.18 39.90
N ILE A 223 4.12 -16.35 38.62
CA ILE A 223 3.36 -15.37 37.81
C ILE A 223 1.87 -15.73 37.80
N ALA A 224 1.02 -14.75 38.09
CA ALA A 224 -0.44 -14.92 38.03
C ALA A 224 -0.95 -14.89 36.58
N PHE A 225 -2.01 -15.63 36.25
CA PHE A 225 -2.61 -15.65 34.91
C PHE A 225 -3.95 -14.89 34.88
N TYR A 226 -4.04 -13.86 34.04
CA TYR A 226 -5.25 -13.07 33.82
C TYR A 226 -5.86 -13.49 32.47
N ALA A 227 -6.94 -14.27 32.55
CA ALA A 227 -7.63 -14.82 31.40
C ALA A 227 -8.54 -13.78 30.73
N TYR A 228 -8.28 -13.45 29.47
CA TYR A 228 -9.20 -12.64 28.67
C TYR A 228 -9.98 -13.50 27.66
N ASN A 229 -11.10 -12.95 27.16
CA ASN A 229 -12.10 -13.65 26.33
C ASN A 229 -12.77 -14.86 27.00
N PRO A 230 -13.32 -14.75 28.23
CA PRO A 230 -14.05 -15.86 28.86
C PRO A 230 -15.25 -16.34 28.02
N LEU A 231 -15.91 -15.41 27.32
CA LEU A 231 -17.04 -15.70 26.40
C LEU A 231 -16.61 -15.88 24.93
N ALA A 232 -15.31 -16.07 24.63
CA ALA A 232 -14.78 -16.15 23.27
C ALA A 232 -15.21 -14.98 22.35
N GLY A 233 -15.25 -13.75 22.90
CA GLY A 233 -15.70 -12.56 22.17
C GLY A 233 -17.22 -12.46 21.96
N GLY A 234 -18.01 -13.24 22.70
CA GLY A 234 -19.45 -13.39 22.50
C GLY A 234 -19.81 -14.63 21.67
N TYR A 235 -18.82 -15.45 21.27
CA TYR A 235 -19.07 -16.69 20.54
C TYR A 235 -19.78 -17.75 21.41
N LEU A 236 -19.45 -17.81 22.71
CA LEU A 236 -20.14 -18.67 23.68
C LEU A 236 -21.43 -18.01 24.19
N THR A 237 -22.29 -17.60 23.25
CA THR A 237 -23.63 -17.06 23.50
C THR A 237 -24.55 -17.54 22.38
N ASP A 238 -25.87 -17.38 22.53
CA ASP A 238 -26.86 -17.72 21.50
C ASP A 238 -26.83 -16.76 20.28
N ARG A 239 -25.82 -15.90 20.15
CA ARG A 239 -25.78 -14.86 19.10
C ARG A 239 -25.36 -15.38 17.73
N TYR A 240 -24.66 -16.51 17.66
CA TYR A 240 -24.02 -16.97 16.43
C TYR A 240 -24.35 -18.44 16.16
N HIS A 241 -24.95 -18.73 15.01
CA HIS A 241 -25.22 -20.09 14.54
C HIS A 241 -24.44 -20.40 13.27
N ARG A 242 -24.27 -21.70 12.98
CA ARG A 242 -23.56 -22.15 11.77
C ARG A 242 -24.16 -21.57 10.49
N GLU A 243 -25.49 -21.44 10.47
CA GLU A 243 -26.26 -20.87 9.36
C GLU A 243 -25.98 -19.38 9.12
N ASP A 244 -25.40 -18.68 10.10
CA ASP A 244 -25.09 -17.26 10.01
C ASP A 244 -23.68 -17.01 9.45
N LYS A 245 -22.96 -18.07 9.05
CA LYS A 245 -21.61 -17.95 8.47
C LYS A 245 -21.55 -16.95 7.31
N ASP A 246 -22.58 -16.99 6.47
CA ASP A 246 -22.72 -16.21 5.23
C ASP A 246 -23.72 -15.03 5.35
N LYS A 247 -24.34 -14.84 6.52
CA LYS A 247 -25.28 -13.73 6.77
C LYS A 247 -24.55 -12.49 7.27
N GLU A 248 -25.17 -11.33 7.08
CA GLU A 248 -24.69 -10.08 7.65
C GLU A 248 -24.81 -10.11 9.19
N ILE A 249 -23.69 -9.89 9.87
CA ILE A 249 -23.63 -9.73 11.33
C ILE A 249 -23.85 -8.24 11.67
N GLU A 250 -24.52 -7.96 12.79
CA GLU A 250 -24.74 -6.59 13.31
C GLU A 250 -23.49 -5.72 13.19
N SER A 251 -23.63 -4.55 12.56
CA SER A 251 -22.54 -3.59 12.40
C SER A 251 -22.01 -3.15 13.76
N GLY A 252 -20.69 -3.17 13.94
CA GLY A 252 -20.05 -2.88 15.23
C GLY A 252 -20.06 -4.03 16.25
N ALA A 253 -20.56 -5.21 15.90
CA ALA A 253 -20.36 -6.41 16.69
C ALA A 253 -18.90 -6.90 16.68
N ARG A 254 -18.53 -7.72 17.68
CA ARG A 254 -17.17 -8.26 17.84
C ARG A 254 -16.72 -9.11 16.66
N PHE A 255 -17.66 -9.71 15.92
CA PHE A 255 -17.45 -10.55 14.74
C PHE A 255 -17.84 -9.87 13.42
N ASP A 256 -18.07 -8.54 13.41
CA ASP A 256 -18.38 -7.77 12.20
C ASP A 256 -17.23 -7.83 11.18
N PRO A 257 -17.42 -8.47 10.01
CA PRO A 257 -16.35 -8.68 9.03
C PRO A 257 -15.79 -7.38 8.44
N ASN A 258 -16.52 -6.26 8.57
CA ASN A 258 -16.10 -4.96 8.06
C ASN A 258 -15.12 -4.25 9.01
N ARG A 259 -15.00 -4.69 10.27
CA ARG A 259 -14.07 -4.12 11.26
C ARG A 259 -12.82 -4.97 11.41
N TRP A 260 -11.67 -4.33 11.69
CA TRP A 260 -10.40 -5.02 11.93
C TRP A 260 -10.51 -6.08 13.05
N GLN A 261 -11.18 -5.71 14.16
CA GLN A 261 -11.42 -6.64 15.26
C GLN A 261 -12.27 -7.84 14.84
N GLY A 262 -13.31 -7.64 14.02
CA GLY A 262 -14.16 -8.75 13.58
C GLY A 262 -13.46 -9.72 12.64
N LYS A 263 -12.57 -9.24 11.77
CA LYS A 263 -11.67 -10.11 10.99
C LYS A 263 -10.79 -10.98 11.89
N MET A 264 -10.22 -10.40 12.95
CA MET A 264 -9.37 -11.15 13.89
C MET A 264 -10.14 -12.20 14.69
N TYR A 265 -11.32 -11.86 15.22
CA TYR A 265 -12.16 -12.82 15.96
C TYR A 265 -12.70 -13.90 15.04
N ARG A 266 -13.09 -13.56 13.81
CA ARG A 266 -13.52 -14.54 12.82
C ARG A 266 -12.42 -15.52 12.46
N ALA A 267 -11.19 -15.04 12.23
CA ALA A 267 -10.04 -15.90 11.96
C ALA A 267 -9.75 -16.91 13.10
N ARG A 268 -10.13 -16.57 14.34
CA ARG A 268 -9.92 -17.40 15.53
C ARG A 268 -11.03 -18.42 15.76
N TYR A 269 -12.30 -18.00 15.75
CA TYR A 269 -13.43 -18.84 16.18
C TYR A 269 -14.42 -19.22 15.06
N TRP A 270 -14.33 -18.62 13.87
CA TRP A 270 -15.34 -18.78 12.82
C TRP A 270 -15.07 -19.99 11.91
N ARG A 271 -14.93 -21.16 12.50
CA ARG A 271 -14.59 -22.44 11.84
C ARG A 271 -15.57 -23.53 12.27
N ASP A 272 -15.74 -24.57 11.44
CA ASP A 272 -16.76 -25.59 11.67
C ASP A 272 -16.60 -26.31 13.00
N GLU A 273 -15.37 -26.54 13.45
CA GLU A 273 -15.05 -27.24 14.69
C GLU A 273 -15.52 -26.45 15.93
N TYR A 274 -15.46 -25.12 15.88
CA TYR A 274 -16.01 -24.27 16.95
C TYR A 274 -17.54 -24.26 16.94
N PHE A 275 -18.17 -24.38 15.76
CA PHE A 275 -19.62 -24.55 15.67
C PHE A 275 -20.05 -25.95 16.15
N ASP A 276 -19.28 -26.99 15.84
CA ASP A 276 -19.50 -28.35 16.35
C ASP A 276 -19.49 -28.35 17.89
N ALA A 277 -18.57 -27.59 18.51
CA ALA A 277 -18.53 -27.43 19.95
C ALA A 277 -19.79 -26.76 20.53
N LEU A 278 -20.38 -25.77 19.84
CA LEU A 278 -21.67 -25.18 20.23
C LEU A 278 -22.82 -26.17 20.04
N ASP A 279 -22.80 -26.95 18.96
CA ASP A 279 -23.82 -27.97 18.66
C ASP A 279 -23.81 -29.10 19.71
N LEU A 280 -22.66 -29.38 20.33
CA LEU A 280 -22.52 -30.26 21.50
C LEU A 280 -23.03 -29.61 22.80
N LEU A 281 -22.72 -28.33 23.02
CA LEU A 281 -23.05 -27.62 24.27
C LEU A 281 -24.55 -27.32 24.38
N ARG A 282 -25.17 -26.80 23.32
CA ARG A 282 -26.53 -26.25 23.32
C ARG A 282 -27.62 -27.22 23.79
N PRO A 283 -27.68 -28.47 23.30
CA PRO A 283 -28.71 -29.42 23.75
C PRO A 283 -28.62 -29.71 25.25
N VAL A 284 -27.39 -29.81 25.78
CA VAL A 284 -27.13 -30.09 27.20
C VAL A 284 -27.42 -28.86 28.06
N ALA A 285 -27.04 -27.67 27.61
CA ALA A 285 -27.37 -26.41 28.30
C ALA A 285 -28.89 -26.21 28.41
N LYS A 286 -29.62 -26.45 27.31
CA LYS A 286 -31.08 -26.38 27.28
C LYS A 286 -31.76 -27.37 28.23
N LYS A 287 -31.24 -28.59 28.35
CA LYS A 287 -31.73 -29.61 29.29
C LYS A 287 -31.70 -29.10 30.75
N HIS A 288 -30.70 -28.31 31.10
CA HIS A 288 -30.54 -27.74 32.45
C HIS A 288 -31.10 -26.32 32.60
N GLY A 289 -31.74 -25.77 31.56
CA GLY A 289 -32.26 -24.40 31.58
C GLY A 289 -31.17 -23.32 31.68
N LEU A 290 -29.95 -23.62 31.25
CA LEU A 290 -28.80 -22.70 31.32
C LEU A 290 -28.50 -22.11 29.93
N THR A 291 -27.92 -20.91 29.91
CA THR A 291 -27.42 -20.26 28.69
C THR A 291 -25.96 -20.66 28.43
N GLU A 292 -25.50 -20.56 27.18
CA GLU A 292 -24.09 -20.81 26.85
C GLU A 292 -23.15 -19.83 27.55
N ALA A 293 -23.60 -18.59 27.76
CA ALA A 293 -22.85 -17.56 28.48
C ALA A 293 -22.65 -17.96 29.95
N GLU A 294 -23.73 -18.39 30.61
CA GLU A 294 -23.68 -18.89 31.99
C GLU A 294 -22.75 -20.11 32.09
N CYS A 295 -22.86 -21.06 31.14
CA CYS A 295 -21.98 -22.22 31.05
C CYS A 295 -20.51 -21.80 30.94
N ALA A 296 -20.19 -20.88 30.02
CA ALA A 296 -18.81 -20.41 29.84
C ALA A 296 -18.25 -19.72 31.09
N ILE A 297 -19.04 -18.85 31.75
CA ILE A 297 -18.64 -18.13 32.95
C ILE A 297 -18.42 -19.07 34.14
N ARG A 298 -19.37 -19.98 34.41
CA ARG A 298 -19.25 -20.95 35.50
C ARG A 298 -18.13 -21.95 35.26
N TRP A 299 -17.86 -22.31 34.00
CA TRP A 299 -16.69 -23.12 33.63
C TRP A 299 -15.39 -22.38 33.97
N MET A 300 -15.27 -21.10 33.60
CA MET A 300 -14.09 -20.29 33.94
C MET A 300 -13.81 -20.24 35.44
N ASN A 301 -14.86 -20.12 36.26
CA ASN A 301 -14.71 -19.98 37.71
C ASN A 301 -14.42 -21.32 38.43
N HIS A 302 -15.07 -22.42 38.01
CA HIS A 302 -15.05 -23.68 38.78
C HIS A 302 -14.26 -24.81 38.13
N HIS A 303 -14.16 -24.83 36.80
CA HIS A 303 -13.68 -25.98 36.03
C HIS A 303 -12.40 -25.72 35.23
N SER A 304 -11.95 -24.46 35.19
CA SER A 304 -10.70 -24.08 34.57
C SER A 304 -9.49 -24.31 35.49
N MET A 305 -8.27 -24.17 34.95
CA MET A 305 -7.02 -24.22 35.73
C MET A 305 -6.74 -22.93 36.53
N LEU A 306 -7.62 -21.93 36.46
CA LEU A 306 -7.46 -20.70 37.24
C LEU A 306 -7.68 -20.97 38.73
N LYS A 307 -6.77 -20.47 39.57
CA LYS A 307 -6.88 -20.57 41.02
C LYS A 307 -6.57 -19.23 41.69
N ARG A 308 -7.47 -18.81 42.57
CA ARG A 308 -7.30 -17.59 43.37
C ARG A 308 -6.04 -17.59 44.24
N GLU A 309 -5.61 -18.75 44.72
CA GLU A 309 -4.37 -18.91 45.50
C GLU A 309 -3.10 -18.55 44.71
N HIS A 310 -3.15 -18.62 43.38
CA HIS A 310 -2.08 -18.17 42.49
C HIS A 310 -2.24 -16.71 42.04
N GLY A 311 -3.26 -16.00 42.56
CA GLY A 311 -3.59 -14.65 42.15
C GLY A 311 -4.23 -14.55 40.76
N ASP A 312 -4.67 -15.67 40.18
CA ASP A 312 -5.28 -15.69 38.85
C ASP A 312 -6.60 -14.91 38.81
N ALA A 313 -6.91 -14.36 37.63
CA ALA A 313 -8.12 -13.58 37.41
C ALA A 313 -8.79 -13.89 36.06
N SER A 314 -10.09 -13.61 35.97
CA SER A 314 -10.85 -13.58 34.73
C SER A 314 -11.21 -12.15 34.36
N ILE A 315 -10.89 -11.74 33.14
CA ILE A 315 -11.19 -10.40 32.62
C ILE A 315 -12.55 -10.42 31.92
N ILE A 316 -13.53 -9.74 32.53
CA ILE A 316 -14.89 -9.63 32.02
C ILE A 316 -15.08 -8.25 31.41
N GLY A 317 -15.46 -8.21 30.13
CA GLY A 317 -15.81 -6.96 29.43
C GLY A 317 -17.30 -6.95 29.07
N ALA A 318 -17.92 -5.78 29.11
CA ALA A 318 -19.32 -5.60 28.77
C ALA A 318 -19.56 -4.28 28.02
N SER A 319 -20.61 -4.24 27.19
CA SER A 319 -21.06 -3.02 26.50
C SER A 319 -22.45 -2.56 26.95
N SER A 320 -23.00 -3.22 27.96
CA SER A 320 -24.31 -2.94 28.58
C SER A 320 -24.21 -3.29 30.05
N THR A 321 -24.84 -2.46 30.89
CA THR A 321 -24.96 -2.67 32.34
C THR A 321 -25.65 -3.99 32.66
N LYS A 322 -26.72 -4.32 31.92
CA LYS A 322 -27.47 -5.59 32.07
C LYS A 322 -26.58 -6.82 31.88
N HIS A 323 -25.83 -6.88 30.77
CA HIS A 323 -24.96 -8.03 30.50
C HIS A 323 -23.82 -8.14 31.51
N LEU A 324 -23.31 -7.02 32.03
CA LEU A 324 -22.30 -7.05 33.08
C LEU A 324 -22.87 -7.67 34.35
N GLU A 325 -24.04 -7.20 34.80
CA GLU A 325 -24.69 -7.68 36.02
C GLU A 325 -25.03 -9.17 35.91
N GLU A 326 -25.55 -9.63 34.77
CA GLU A 326 -25.81 -11.06 34.50
C GLU A 326 -24.53 -11.90 34.58
N ASN A 327 -23.45 -11.48 33.91
CA ASN A 327 -22.18 -12.21 33.96
C ASN A 327 -21.58 -12.27 35.38
N LEU A 328 -21.70 -11.20 36.17
CA LEU A 328 -21.20 -11.16 37.54
C LEU A 328 -22.02 -12.06 38.47
N VAL A 329 -23.35 -12.09 38.31
CA VAL A 329 -24.22 -13.02 39.03
C VAL A 329 -23.88 -14.47 38.67
N ASP A 330 -23.66 -14.77 37.39
CA ASP A 330 -23.26 -16.11 36.94
C ASP A 330 -21.90 -16.53 37.51
N PHE A 331 -21.01 -15.58 37.75
CA PHE A 331 -19.69 -15.81 38.37
C PHE A 331 -19.80 -16.20 39.86
N GLU A 332 -20.88 -15.80 40.55
CA GLU A 332 -21.15 -16.20 41.94
C GLU A 332 -21.87 -17.57 42.05
N LYS A 333 -22.42 -18.09 40.94
CA LYS A 333 -23.11 -19.39 40.94
C LYS A 333 -22.14 -20.55 41.12
N GLY A 334 -22.64 -21.69 41.61
CA GLY A 334 -21.87 -22.91 41.86
C GLY A 334 -21.37 -23.65 40.60
N PRO A 335 -20.67 -24.79 40.75
CA PRO A 335 -20.11 -25.55 39.64
C PRO A 335 -21.19 -26.06 38.66
N LEU A 336 -20.82 -26.23 37.39
CA LEU A 336 -21.71 -26.81 36.37
C LEU A 336 -22.03 -28.30 36.62
N PRO A 337 -23.20 -28.79 36.17
CA PRO A 337 -23.49 -30.22 36.04
C PRO A 337 -22.42 -30.97 35.23
N GLU A 338 -22.17 -32.23 35.57
CA GLU A 338 -21.09 -33.04 34.99
C GLU A 338 -21.23 -33.25 33.47
N ASP A 339 -22.45 -33.48 32.98
CA ASP A 339 -22.74 -33.63 31.54
C ASP A 339 -22.47 -32.35 30.74
N LEU A 340 -22.59 -31.17 31.36
CA LEU A 340 -22.20 -29.89 30.76
C LEU A 340 -20.69 -29.71 30.69
N VAL A 341 -19.97 -30.13 31.72
CA VAL A 341 -18.50 -30.13 31.72
C VAL A 341 -17.98 -31.06 30.64
N GLU A 342 -18.52 -32.27 30.55
CA GLU A 342 -18.17 -33.24 29.51
C GLU A 342 -18.44 -32.70 28.09
N ALA A 343 -19.55 -31.98 27.89
CA ALA A 343 -19.85 -31.35 26.60
C ALA A 343 -18.81 -30.28 26.22
N LEU A 344 -18.40 -29.44 27.17
CA LEU A 344 -17.35 -28.43 26.96
C LEU A 344 -15.97 -29.07 26.72
N ASP A 345 -15.66 -30.18 27.39
CA ASP A 345 -14.41 -30.92 27.20
C ASP A 345 -14.34 -31.59 25.84
N LYS A 346 -15.44 -32.23 25.40
CA LYS A 346 -15.56 -32.75 24.02
C LYS A 346 -15.44 -31.64 22.98
N GLY A 347 -16.09 -30.50 23.22
CA GLY A 347 -15.97 -29.32 22.36
C GLY A 347 -14.53 -28.82 22.25
N TRP A 348 -13.81 -28.77 23.38
CA TRP A 348 -12.38 -28.42 23.37
C TRP A 348 -11.53 -29.43 22.60
N GLU A 349 -11.72 -30.73 22.79
CA GLU A 349 -10.93 -31.75 22.07
C GLU A 349 -11.13 -31.64 20.54
N GLY A 350 -12.33 -31.30 20.07
CA GLY A 350 -12.58 -30.99 18.67
C GLY A 350 -11.86 -29.72 18.17
N CYS A 351 -11.78 -28.68 19.01
CA CYS A 351 -11.14 -27.41 18.66
C CYS A 351 -9.61 -27.40 18.84
N LYS A 352 -9.05 -28.33 19.62
CA LYS A 352 -7.67 -28.32 20.11
C LYS A 352 -6.63 -28.18 19.00
N GLY A 353 -6.78 -28.96 17.92
CA GLY A 353 -5.84 -28.96 16.78
C GLY A 353 -5.79 -27.65 15.98
N ILE A 354 -6.88 -26.87 15.99
CA ILE A 354 -6.98 -25.60 15.26
C ILE A 354 -6.84 -24.37 16.15
N SER A 355 -6.79 -24.57 17.48
CA SER A 355 -6.73 -23.52 18.49
C SER A 355 -5.36 -22.84 18.62
N ILE A 356 -4.38 -23.22 17.80
CA ILE A 356 -3.00 -22.72 17.91
C ILE A 356 -2.98 -21.22 17.59
N SER A 357 -2.52 -20.42 18.55
CA SER A 357 -2.31 -18.98 18.40
C SER A 357 -1.39 -18.71 17.19
N LYS A 358 -1.62 -17.61 16.46
CA LYS A 358 -0.78 -17.14 15.34
C LYS A 358 0.72 -17.05 15.72
N GLY A 359 1.41 -18.17 15.68
CA GLY A 359 2.71 -18.28 15.07
C GLY A 359 2.46 -19.03 13.77
N LYS A 360 2.77 -18.42 12.61
CA LYS A 360 3.26 -19.21 11.49
C LYS A 360 4.21 -20.25 12.08
N ARG A 361 4.18 -21.52 11.65
CA ARG A 361 5.26 -22.49 11.92
C ARG A 361 6.58 -21.72 11.84
N ALA A 362 7.12 -21.36 12.99
CA ALA A 362 8.41 -20.72 13.05
C ALA A 362 9.32 -21.92 12.88
N THR A 363 9.63 -22.25 11.63
CA THR A 363 10.88 -22.89 11.29
C THR A 363 11.97 -21.93 11.78
N TYR A 364 12.27 -22.00 13.07
CA TYR A 364 13.42 -21.35 13.65
C TYR A 364 14.62 -21.92 12.92
N ASN A 365 15.30 -21.08 12.15
CA ASN A 365 16.59 -21.41 11.61
C ASN A 365 17.60 -21.35 12.76
N LEU A 366 17.68 -22.45 13.53
CA LEU A 366 18.55 -22.66 14.70
C LEU A 366 20.03 -22.35 14.40
N LYS A 367 20.44 -22.26 13.13
CA LYS A 367 21.77 -21.83 12.70
C LYS A 367 22.15 -20.40 13.12
N LYS A 368 21.20 -19.47 13.23
CA LYS A 368 21.54 -18.05 13.52
C LYS A 368 21.91 -17.75 14.97
N ILE A 369 21.67 -18.67 15.91
CA ILE A 369 22.07 -18.49 17.32
C ILE A 369 23.52 -18.97 17.54
N VAL A 370 24.03 -19.85 16.68
CA VAL A 370 25.38 -20.42 16.78
C VAL A 370 26.44 -19.57 16.09
N ASP A 371 26.08 -18.77 15.07
CA ASP A 371 27.04 -18.05 14.23
C ASP A 371 27.08 -16.52 14.47
N ARG A 372 27.34 -16.08 15.71
CA ARG A 372 27.86 -14.71 15.96
C ARG A 372 29.35 -14.77 16.28
N PRO A 373 30.24 -14.22 15.45
CA PRO A 373 31.65 -14.10 15.79
C PRO A 373 31.82 -13.11 16.95
N GLY A 374 32.48 -13.55 18.00
CA GLY A 374 32.63 -12.84 19.26
C GLY A 374 33.58 -11.64 19.18
N GLN A 375 33.16 -10.56 19.85
CA GLN A 375 34.05 -9.68 20.61
C GLN A 375 33.52 -9.68 22.05
N ALA A 376 34.01 -10.60 22.88
CA ALA A 376 33.86 -10.54 24.32
C ALA A 376 35.08 -11.22 24.97
N ASP A 377 35.69 -10.50 25.91
CA ASP A 377 36.94 -10.85 26.59
C ASP A 377 36.86 -12.20 27.33
N GLY A 378 38.00 -12.88 27.37
CA GLY A 378 38.15 -14.30 27.66
C GLY A 378 37.97 -14.76 29.11
N ASN A 379 36.93 -14.32 29.83
CA ASN A 379 36.63 -14.90 31.16
C ASN A 379 35.15 -15.14 31.50
N GLU A 380 34.18 -14.80 30.64
CA GLU A 380 32.74 -15.06 30.90
C GLU A 380 32.15 -16.26 30.13
N ALA A 381 32.88 -16.86 29.19
CA ALA A 381 32.34 -17.89 28.28
C ALA A 381 32.24 -19.32 28.88
N ARG A 382 32.50 -19.51 30.18
CA ARG A 382 32.50 -20.86 30.78
C ARG A 382 31.23 -21.28 31.52
N ASN A 383 30.31 -20.35 31.81
CA ASN A 383 29.09 -20.67 32.57
C ASN A 383 27.77 -20.66 31.75
N SER A 384 27.74 -20.16 30.52
CA SER A 384 26.48 -20.08 29.73
C SER A 384 26.26 -21.22 28.73
N THR A 385 27.25 -22.07 28.47
CA THR A 385 27.16 -23.14 27.47
C THR A 385 26.59 -24.46 28.02
N ILE A 386 26.54 -24.64 29.35
CA ILE A 386 26.08 -25.89 29.98
C ILE A 386 24.55 -25.95 30.17
N SER A 387 23.86 -24.81 30.30
CA SER A 387 22.40 -24.81 30.48
C SER A 387 21.61 -25.02 29.18
N SER A 388 22.18 -24.66 28.02
CA SER A 388 21.49 -24.73 26.72
C SER A 388 21.46 -26.14 26.11
N LEU A 389 22.36 -27.04 26.55
CA LEU A 389 22.43 -28.43 26.07
C LEU A 389 21.48 -29.38 26.81
N PHE A 390 20.97 -29.00 27.98
CA PHE A 390 20.06 -29.85 28.76
C PHE A 390 18.60 -29.80 28.27
N ILE A 391 18.21 -28.74 27.56
CA ILE A 391 16.84 -28.55 27.06
C ILE A 391 16.60 -29.29 25.72
N LEU A 392 17.66 -29.59 24.97
CA LEU A 392 17.57 -30.30 23.68
C LEU A 392 17.53 -31.83 23.79
N SER A 393 17.96 -32.42 24.92
CA SER A 393 18.01 -33.89 25.04
C SER A 393 16.67 -34.54 25.40
N GLN A 394 15.68 -33.79 25.91
CA GLN A 394 14.36 -34.34 26.23
C GLN A 394 13.40 -34.39 25.02
N TYR A 395 13.64 -33.59 23.98
CA TYR A 395 12.75 -33.53 22.82
C TYR A 395 13.00 -34.63 21.77
N MET A 396 14.16 -35.29 21.82
CA MET A 396 14.59 -36.30 20.84
C MET A 396 14.36 -37.76 21.28
N TYR A 397 13.81 -38.00 22.47
CA TYR A 397 13.64 -39.36 23.02
C TYR A 397 12.19 -39.89 23.03
N GLY A 398 11.22 -39.16 22.49
CA GLY A 398 9.79 -39.45 22.63
C GLY A 398 9.08 -40.18 21.49
N THR A 399 9.70 -40.43 20.33
CA THR A 399 9.00 -40.98 19.15
C THR A 399 9.69 -42.17 18.50
N MET A 400 10.07 -43.17 19.29
CA MET A 400 10.33 -44.52 18.79
C MET A 400 9.96 -45.56 19.85
N LYS A 401 8.72 -46.04 19.82
CA LYS A 401 8.32 -47.41 20.20
C LYS A 401 6.81 -47.61 20.02
N GLY A 402 6.44 -48.63 19.25
CA GLY A 402 5.11 -49.24 19.28
C GLY A 402 4.51 -49.47 17.89
N SER A 403 4.83 -50.61 17.27
CA SER A 403 3.91 -51.76 17.12
C SER A 403 4.24 -52.55 15.84
N ASP A 404 4.94 -53.67 16.02
CA ASP A 404 4.88 -54.80 15.10
C ASP A 404 3.60 -55.60 15.42
N GLU A 405 2.76 -55.88 14.43
CA GLU A 405 2.05 -57.16 14.32
C GLU A 405 1.42 -57.37 12.92
N GLN A 406 1.33 -58.64 12.55
CA GLN A 406 1.13 -59.21 11.22
C GLN A 406 -0.36 -59.34 10.82
N GLY A 407 -0.63 -59.35 9.50
CA GLY A 407 -1.55 -60.34 8.92
C GLY A 407 -2.79 -59.87 8.13
N ASN A 408 -2.65 -59.93 6.80
CA ASN A 408 -3.51 -60.70 5.86
C ASN A 408 -4.56 -59.98 4.95
N ALA A 409 -4.46 -60.37 3.67
CA ALA A 409 -5.46 -60.53 2.61
C ALA A 409 -6.22 -59.33 1.99
N GLY A 410 -5.71 -58.87 0.83
CA GLY A 410 -6.38 -58.98 -0.47
C GLY A 410 -7.62 -58.12 -0.77
N LYS A 411 -7.48 -57.16 -1.70
CA LYS A 411 -8.40 -56.96 -2.84
C LYS A 411 -7.85 -55.94 -3.85
N HIS A 412 -7.86 -56.36 -5.11
CA HIS A 412 -7.54 -55.57 -6.30
C HIS A 412 -8.36 -54.29 -6.41
N THR A 413 -7.72 -53.17 -6.75
CA THR A 413 -8.28 -52.16 -7.66
C THR A 413 -7.15 -51.48 -8.44
N ASN A 414 -7.39 -51.30 -9.74
CA ASN A 414 -6.45 -50.77 -10.73
C ASN A 414 -6.01 -49.34 -10.41
N ILE A 415 -4.69 -49.10 -10.39
CA ILE A 415 -4.11 -47.75 -10.43
C ILE A 415 -3.29 -47.62 -11.70
N SER A 416 -3.71 -46.68 -12.55
CA SER A 416 -3.00 -46.17 -13.70
C SER A 416 -1.64 -45.61 -13.28
N VAL A 417 -0.59 -46.07 -13.94
CA VAL A 417 0.78 -45.61 -13.75
C VAL A 417 0.93 -44.21 -14.35
N GLU A 418 1.01 -43.18 -13.51
CA GLU A 418 1.67 -41.91 -13.87
C GLU A 418 3.15 -41.99 -13.48
N PRO A 419 4.09 -41.50 -14.31
CA PRO A 419 5.51 -41.58 -14.01
C PRO A 419 5.89 -40.57 -12.92
N GLU A 420 6.33 -41.09 -11.78
CA GLU A 420 6.92 -40.35 -10.67
C GLU A 420 8.29 -39.77 -11.13
N TRP A 421 8.33 -38.46 -11.36
CA TRP A 421 9.57 -37.73 -11.64
C TRP A 421 10.15 -37.19 -10.33
N SER A 422 11.36 -37.64 -9.98
CA SER A 422 12.16 -37.07 -8.91
C SER A 422 12.88 -35.80 -9.40
N PRO A 423 12.78 -34.65 -8.70
CA PRO A 423 13.53 -33.47 -9.09
C PRO A 423 15.02 -33.74 -8.86
N SER A 424 15.81 -33.61 -9.91
CA SER A 424 17.26 -33.43 -9.79
C SER A 424 17.54 -32.12 -9.06
N PRO A 425 18.56 -32.04 -8.20
CA PRO A 425 18.82 -30.85 -7.41
C PRO A 425 19.22 -29.70 -8.34
N ALA A 426 18.29 -28.76 -8.53
CA ALA A 426 18.56 -27.52 -9.24
C ALA A 426 19.74 -26.80 -8.56
N ARG A 427 20.77 -26.49 -9.35
CA ARG A 427 21.87 -25.61 -8.94
C ARG A 427 21.28 -24.26 -8.56
N ARG A 428 21.15 -24.01 -7.26
CA ARG A 428 20.78 -22.71 -6.70
C ARG A 428 21.90 -21.73 -7.05
N HIS A 429 21.69 -20.88 -8.06
CA HIS A 429 22.57 -19.74 -8.31
C HIS A 429 22.33 -18.73 -7.17
N GLU A 430 23.37 -18.47 -6.38
CA GLU A 430 23.32 -17.65 -5.14
C GLU A 430 22.99 -16.15 -5.35
N ASN A 431 22.53 -15.73 -6.54
CA ASN A 431 22.37 -14.30 -6.86
C ASN A 431 21.09 -13.92 -7.63
N THR A 432 20.09 -14.81 -7.69
CA THR A 432 18.81 -14.55 -8.36
C THR A 432 17.64 -14.74 -7.41
N ASP A 433 17.64 -13.97 -6.33
CA ASP A 433 16.40 -13.65 -5.61
C ASP A 433 15.65 -12.65 -6.51
N LEU A 434 14.76 -13.15 -7.39
CA LEU A 434 14.00 -12.33 -8.35
C LEU A 434 13.25 -11.18 -7.65
N LEU A 435 12.79 -11.48 -6.43
CA LEU A 435 12.25 -10.57 -5.45
C LEU A 435 13.32 -10.37 -4.39
N THR A 436 14.16 -9.35 -4.52
CA THR A 436 15.21 -9.11 -3.53
C THR A 436 14.58 -8.86 -2.16
N THR A 437 14.82 -9.75 -1.21
CA THR A 437 14.48 -9.63 0.23
C THR A 437 14.95 -8.32 0.91
N ASN A 438 15.79 -7.51 0.24
CA ASN A 438 16.24 -6.19 0.68
C ASN A 438 15.31 -5.03 0.29
N GLU A 439 14.45 -5.15 -0.72
CA GLU A 439 13.55 -4.05 -1.12
C GLU A 439 12.40 -3.84 -0.11
N ASP A 440 12.06 -4.87 0.67
CA ASP A 440 11.11 -4.79 1.78
C ASP A 440 11.64 -3.98 2.99
N ARG A 441 12.93 -3.61 3.01
CA ARG A 441 13.60 -3.01 4.18
C ARG A 441 13.74 -1.49 4.16
N ASP A 442 13.83 -0.86 2.99
CA ASP A 442 14.39 0.51 2.92
C ASP A 442 13.46 1.59 2.34
N LEU A 443 12.33 1.25 1.72
CA LEU A 443 11.33 2.22 1.28
C LEU A 443 10.02 1.99 2.05
N THR A 444 9.66 2.95 2.89
CA THR A 444 8.41 2.92 3.65
C THR A 444 7.23 2.91 2.68
N ARG A 445 6.39 1.87 2.74
CA ARG A 445 5.15 1.71 1.96
C ARG A 445 4.16 2.83 2.37
N GLY A 446 4.29 4.01 1.75
CA GLY A 446 3.66 5.25 2.22
C GLY A 446 2.50 5.79 1.37
N LEU A 447 2.16 5.15 0.24
CA LEU A 447 1.08 5.59 -0.65
C LEU A 447 -0.14 4.69 -0.50
N HIS A 448 -1.27 5.26 -0.03
CA HIS A 448 -2.56 4.55 0.03
C HIS A 448 -3.03 4.14 -1.38
N GLN A 449 -3.76 3.03 -1.50
CA GLN A 449 -4.28 2.46 -2.76
C GLN A 449 -5.08 3.48 -3.61
N ARG A 450 -5.78 4.43 -2.98
CA ARG A 450 -6.51 5.53 -3.65
C ARG A 450 -5.59 6.58 -4.29
N HIS A 451 -4.38 6.77 -3.75
CA HIS A 451 -3.40 7.71 -4.30
C HIS A 451 -2.75 7.09 -5.54
N ILE A 452 -2.42 5.79 -5.50
CA ILE A 452 -1.78 5.11 -6.64
C ILE A 452 -2.69 5.10 -7.87
N SER A 453 -3.99 4.83 -7.71
CA SER A 453 -4.93 4.86 -8.83
C SER A 453 -5.08 6.26 -9.42
N LEU A 454 -5.32 7.31 -8.61
CA LEU A 454 -5.51 8.67 -9.11
C LEU A 454 -4.24 9.34 -9.64
N ILE A 455 -3.08 9.12 -9.00
CA ILE A 455 -1.77 9.56 -9.50
C ILE A 455 -1.49 8.89 -10.85
N ALA A 456 -1.75 7.59 -10.97
CA ALA A 456 -1.59 6.88 -12.24
C ALA A 456 -2.61 7.30 -13.30
N ILE A 457 -3.83 7.70 -12.91
CA ILE A 457 -4.90 8.16 -13.81
C ILE A 457 -4.60 9.55 -14.37
N ALA A 458 -4.01 10.48 -13.60
CA ALA A 458 -3.81 11.85 -14.07
C ALA A 458 -2.38 12.22 -14.44
N GLY A 459 -1.39 11.39 -14.12
CA GLY A 459 0.02 11.61 -14.50
C GLY A 459 0.26 11.67 -16.01
N SER A 460 -0.65 11.15 -16.85
CA SER A 460 -0.53 11.30 -18.30
C SER A 460 -1.14 12.59 -18.84
N ILE A 461 -2.04 13.24 -18.10
CA ILE A 461 -2.74 14.45 -18.55
C ILE A 461 -1.87 15.66 -18.15
N GLY A 462 -1.13 16.17 -19.13
CA GLY A 462 -0.14 17.23 -18.93
C GLY A 462 -0.19 18.34 -19.97
N THR A 463 0.84 19.17 -19.98
CA THR A 463 0.98 20.33 -20.87
C THR A 463 0.95 19.97 -22.36
N GLY A 464 1.39 18.77 -22.74
CA GLY A 464 1.33 18.30 -24.12
C GLY A 464 -0.08 18.39 -24.73
N LEU A 465 -1.11 18.03 -23.97
CA LEU A 465 -2.50 18.12 -24.43
C LEU A 465 -2.97 19.58 -24.52
N PHE A 466 -2.61 20.45 -23.58
CA PHE A 466 -3.17 21.80 -23.52
C PHE A 466 -2.43 22.82 -24.40
N LEU A 467 -1.10 22.73 -24.49
CA LEU A 467 -0.25 23.62 -25.29
C LEU A 467 0.02 23.05 -26.69
N GLY A 468 0.13 21.72 -26.83
CA GLY A 468 0.51 21.09 -28.10
C GLY A 468 -0.63 20.94 -29.12
N LEU A 469 -1.90 20.93 -28.68
CA LEU A 469 -3.03 20.70 -29.58
C LEU A 469 -3.26 21.82 -30.62
N GLY A 470 -3.02 23.08 -30.24
CA GLY A 470 -3.17 24.22 -31.17
C GLY A 470 -2.24 24.10 -32.37
N SER A 471 -0.95 23.86 -32.10
CA SER A 471 0.05 23.59 -33.13
C SER A 471 -0.27 22.31 -33.91
N SER A 472 -0.75 21.26 -33.24
CA SER A 472 -1.07 19.99 -33.91
C SER A 472 -2.18 20.14 -34.96
N ILE A 473 -3.22 20.92 -34.66
CA ILE A 473 -4.30 21.22 -35.62
C ILE A 473 -3.81 22.11 -36.76
N GLN A 474 -2.96 23.09 -36.48
CA GLN A 474 -2.41 23.95 -37.52
C GLN A 474 -1.50 23.17 -38.48
N THR A 475 -0.70 22.24 -37.97
CA THR A 475 0.25 21.45 -38.77
C THR A 475 -0.42 20.33 -39.56
N ALA A 476 -1.35 19.59 -38.95
CA ALA A 476 -1.92 18.37 -39.55
C ALA A 476 -3.37 18.53 -40.04
N GLY A 477 -4.05 19.60 -39.66
CA GLY A 477 -5.51 19.72 -39.78
C GLY A 477 -6.25 18.92 -38.71
N PRO A 478 -7.59 19.09 -38.61
CA PRO A 478 -8.37 18.44 -37.55
C PRO A 478 -8.40 16.90 -37.67
N ALA A 479 -8.47 16.35 -38.89
CA ALA A 479 -8.42 14.90 -39.08
C ALA A 479 -6.99 14.35 -38.95
N GLY A 480 -5.98 15.06 -39.47
CA GLY A 480 -4.59 14.66 -39.30
C GLY A 480 -4.15 14.62 -37.84
N ALA A 481 -4.54 15.62 -37.05
CA ALA A 481 -4.29 15.63 -35.60
C ALA A 481 -5.05 14.50 -34.89
N LEU A 482 -6.33 14.27 -35.21
CA LEU A 482 -7.10 13.17 -34.64
C LEU A 482 -6.46 11.81 -34.93
N LEU A 483 -6.06 11.58 -36.17
CA LEU A 483 -5.40 10.34 -36.58
C LEU A 483 -4.08 10.16 -35.85
N ALA A 484 -3.26 11.21 -35.69
CA ALA A 484 -1.98 11.10 -34.99
C ALA A 484 -2.15 10.71 -33.52
N TYR A 485 -3.05 11.41 -32.80
CA TYR A 485 -3.33 11.09 -31.40
C TYR A 485 -4.00 9.73 -31.24
N ALA A 486 -4.82 9.29 -32.21
CA ALA A 486 -5.37 7.94 -32.22
C ALA A 486 -4.30 6.86 -32.47
N THR A 487 -3.38 7.08 -33.41
CA THR A 487 -2.27 6.16 -33.71
C THR A 487 -1.36 6.00 -32.49
N ILE A 488 -0.89 7.11 -31.90
CA ILE A 488 -0.08 7.04 -30.68
C ILE A 488 -0.89 6.45 -29.52
N GLY A 489 -2.17 6.81 -29.39
CA GLY A 489 -3.07 6.23 -28.39
C GLY A 489 -3.16 4.71 -28.48
N LEU A 490 -3.23 4.14 -29.69
CA LEU A 490 -3.19 2.68 -29.90
C LEU A 490 -1.85 2.06 -29.51
N ILE A 491 -0.73 2.73 -29.80
CA ILE A 491 0.61 2.31 -29.36
C ILE A 491 0.67 2.29 -27.83
N VAL A 492 0.21 3.35 -27.17
CA VAL A 492 0.15 3.44 -25.71
C VAL A 492 -0.69 2.31 -25.13
N CYS A 493 -1.86 2.01 -25.71
CA CYS A 493 -2.68 0.88 -25.29
C CYS A 493 -1.92 -0.45 -25.41
N ALA A 494 -1.20 -0.69 -26.50
CA ALA A 494 -0.39 -1.89 -26.67
C ALA A 494 0.74 -1.96 -25.62
N VAL A 495 1.44 -0.85 -25.37
CA VAL A 495 2.50 -0.72 -24.35
C VAL A 495 1.94 -1.02 -22.96
N GLN A 496 0.77 -0.47 -22.61
CA GLN A 496 0.16 -0.66 -21.30
C GLN A 496 -0.27 -2.10 -21.06
N PHE A 497 -0.84 -2.78 -22.07
CA PHE A 497 -1.20 -4.18 -21.93
C PHE A 497 0.05 -5.06 -21.84
N ALA A 498 1.08 -4.80 -22.65
CA ALA A 498 2.37 -5.48 -22.55
C ALA A 498 3.01 -5.30 -21.16
N LEU A 499 3.02 -4.07 -20.63
CA LEU A 499 3.52 -3.74 -19.30
C LEU A 499 2.72 -4.44 -18.19
N GLY A 500 1.39 -4.47 -18.32
CA GLY A 500 0.50 -5.12 -17.38
C GLY A 500 0.73 -6.63 -17.28
N GLU A 501 0.93 -7.33 -18.40
CA GLU A 501 1.22 -8.77 -18.41
C GLU A 501 2.56 -9.09 -17.74
N VAL A 502 3.62 -8.36 -18.09
CA VAL A 502 4.95 -8.59 -17.49
C VAL A 502 4.95 -8.25 -16.00
N THR A 503 4.35 -7.12 -15.61
CA THR A 503 4.29 -6.68 -14.21
C THR A 503 3.40 -7.59 -13.35
N ALA A 504 2.32 -8.14 -13.91
CA ALA A 504 1.48 -9.09 -13.20
C ALA A 504 2.21 -10.40 -12.89
N LEU A 505 3.13 -10.83 -13.74
CA LEU A 505 3.99 -11.98 -13.45
C LEU A 505 5.13 -11.60 -12.49
N LEU A 506 5.71 -10.41 -12.67
CA LEU A 506 6.93 -9.96 -11.98
C LEU A 506 6.73 -8.57 -11.38
N PRO A 507 6.03 -8.46 -10.23
CA PRO A 507 5.77 -7.19 -9.55
C PRO A 507 7.02 -6.72 -8.79
N VAL A 508 7.98 -6.14 -9.50
CA VAL A 508 9.29 -5.70 -8.96
C VAL A 508 9.42 -4.18 -8.91
N THR A 509 10.21 -3.66 -7.97
CA THR A 509 10.51 -2.22 -7.87
C THR A 509 11.28 -1.75 -9.11
N GLY A 510 10.87 -0.61 -9.68
CA GLY A 510 11.46 -0.09 -10.93
C GLY A 510 10.91 -0.75 -12.21
N SER A 511 9.99 -1.72 -12.10
CA SER A 511 9.16 -2.23 -13.19
C SER A 511 9.96 -2.60 -14.46
N PHE A 512 9.62 -2.02 -15.60
CA PHE A 512 10.18 -2.34 -16.91
C PHE A 512 11.70 -2.16 -17.03
N VAL A 513 12.31 -1.29 -16.21
CA VAL A 513 13.78 -1.18 -16.10
C VAL A 513 14.36 -2.48 -15.55
N ARG A 514 13.74 -3.00 -14.48
CA ARG A 514 14.17 -4.23 -13.83
C ARG A 514 13.77 -5.45 -14.66
N HIS A 515 12.63 -5.41 -15.34
CA HIS A 515 12.24 -6.45 -16.30
C HIS A 515 13.28 -6.60 -17.41
N ALA A 516 13.83 -5.51 -17.92
CA ALA A 516 14.86 -5.56 -18.97
C ALA A 516 16.14 -6.26 -18.52
N GLU A 517 16.49 -6.15 -17.24
CA GLU A 517 17.70 -6.77 -16.67
C GLU A 517 17.64 -8.30 -16.69
N PHE A 518 16.51 -8.90 -16.32
CA PHE A 518 16.38 -10.37 -16.27
C PHE A 518 15.70 -10.99 -17.50
N LEU A 519 14.86 -10.25 -18.24
CA LEU A 519 14.26 -10.75 -19.48
C LEU A 519 15.19 -10.53 -20.67
N VAL A 520 16.03 -9.49 -20.67
CA VAL A 520 16.83 -9.09 -21.83
C VAL A 520 18.34 -9.20 -21.58
N ASP A 521 18.90 -8.22 -20.88
CA ASP A 521 20.32 -8.10 -20.59
C ASP A 521 20.48 -7.06 -19.46
N PRO A 522 21.33 -7.30 -18.45
CA PRO A 522 21.62 -6.29 -17.44
C PRO A 522 22.11 -4.95 -17.98
N ALA A 523 22.79 -4.93 -19.13
CA ALA A 523 23.17 -3.69 -19.82
C ALA A 523 21.95 -2.93 -20.35
N MET A 524 20.88 -3.62 -20.75
CA MET A 524 19.64 -2.97 -21.15
C MET A 524 18.93 -2.35 -19.95
N GLY A 525 18.89 -3.04 -18.81
CA GLY A 525 18.40 -2.48 -17.55
C GLY A 525 19.15 -1.20 -17.15
N PHE A 526 20.48 -1.20 -17.25
CA PHE A 526 21.30 -0.01 -17.02
C PHE A 526 20.95 1.14 -17.98
N ALA A 527 20.94 0.88 -19.28
CA ALA A 527 20.71 1.89 -20.31
C ALA A 527 19.31 2.52 -20.19
N VAL A 528 18.28 1.69 -19.99
CA VAL A 528 16.89 2.16 -19.83
C VAL A 528 16.71 2.88 -18.48
N GLY A 529 17.40 2.44 -17.42
CA GLY A 529 17.39 3.16 -16.15
C GLY A 529 17.95 4.58 -16.29
N TRP A 530 19.10 4.74 -16.96
CA TRP A 530 19.66 6.07 -17.23
C TRP A 530 18.85 6.90 -18.21
N ASN A 531 18.21 6.26 -19.20
CA ASN A 531 17.22 6.92 -20.09
C ASN A 531 16.11 7.60 -19.28
N ILE A 532 15.58 6.94 -18.25
CA ILE A 532 14.54 7.54 -17.39
C ILE A 532 15.12 8.67 -16.54
N VAL A 533 16.32 8.50 -15.96
CA VAL A 533 16.94 9.56 -15.16
C VAL A 533 17.15 10.83 -16.00
N TYR A 534 17.75 10.67 -17.17
CA TYR A 534 17.98 11.75 -18.14
C TYR A 534 16.67 12.33 -18.68
N GLY A 535 15.69 11.49 -19.03
CA GLY A 535 14.38 11.95 -19.49
C GLY A 535 13.67 12.83 -18.45
N ASN A 536 13.80 12.51 -17.16
CA ASN A 536 13.28 13.37 -16.10
C ASN A 536 14.07 14.69 -15.95
N TRP A 537 15.39 14.69 -16.19
CA TRP A 537 16.19 15.92 -16.23
C TRP A 537 15.75 16.89 -17.34
N LEU A 538 15.14 16.38 -18.41
CA LEU A 538 14.64 17.19 -19.53
C LEU A 538 13.16 17.54 -19.39
N SER A 539 12.36 16.62 -18.85
CA SER A 539 10.92 16.80 -18.67
C SER A 539 10.63 17.94 -17.70
N ILE A 540 11.36 18.05 -16.58
CA ILE A 540 11.12 19.13 -15.61
C ILE A 540 11.38 20.53 -16.23
N PRO A 541 12.52 20.81 -16.89
CA PRO A 541 12.70 22.05 -17.65
C PRO A 541 11.64 22.30 -18.73
N ALA A 542 11.13 21.26 -19.39
CA ALA A 542 10.03 21.39 -20.35
C ALA A 542 8.81 22.01 -19.69
N GLU A 543 8.40 21.45 -18.55
CA GLU A 543 7.22 21.90 -17.80
C GLU A 543 7.42 23.29 -17.19
N ILE A 544 8.63 23.61 -16.69
CA ILE A 544 8.96 24.97 -16.22
C ILE A 544 8.90 25.98 -17.39
N SER A 545 9.39 25.60 -18.57
CA SER A 545 9.32 26.44 -19.76
C SER A 545 7.86 26.67 -20.19
N ALA A 546 7.02 25.63 -20.11
CA ALA A 546 5.57 25.75 -20.31
C ALA A 546 4.92 26.71 -19.28
N ILE A 547 5.28 26.63 -17.99
CA ILE A 547 4.79 27.55 -16.96
C ILE A 547 5.17 29.00 -17.29
N CYS A 548 6.40 29.24 -17.75
CA CYS A 548 6.82 30.58 -18.18
C CYS A 548 5.96 31.11 -19.33
N VAL A 549 5.72 30.27 -20.33
CA VAL A 549 4.84 30.57 -21.46
C VAL A 549 3.42 30.89 -20.99
N LEU A 550 2.89 30.16 -20.02
CA LEU A 550 1.54 30.39 -19.49
C LEU A 550 1.43 31.70 -18.70
N PHE A 551 2.41 32.03 -17.84
CA PHE A 551 2.35 33.27 -17.04
C PHE A 551 2.46 34.56 -17.86
N GLN A 552 3.05 34.51 -19.06
CA GLN A 552 3.06 35.64 -19.99
C GLN A 552 1.66 36.13 -20.36
N PHE A 553 0.62 35.32 -20.14
CA PHE A 553 -0.78 35.71 -20.36
C PHE A 553 -1.21 36.89 -19.47
N TRP A 554 -0.87 36.87 -18.18
CA TRP A 554 -1.24 37.95 -17.25
C TRP A 554 -0.14 39.00 -17.13
N LEU A 555 1.13 38.59 -17.26
CA LEU A 555 2.29 39.41 -16.98
C LEU A 555 3.30 39.31 -18.14
N PRO A 556 2.96 39.86 -19.33
CA PRO A 556 3.79 39.72 -20.54
C PRO A 556 5.15 40.42 -20.45
N ASP A 557 5.22 41.52 -19.67
CA ASP A 557 6.45 42.32 -19.52
C ASP A 557 7.43 41.75 -18.47
N LEU A 558 7.01 40.73 -17.70
CA LEU A 558 7.84 40.15 -16.66
C LEU A 558 8.82 39.13 -17.26
N THR A 559 10.09 39.21 -16.85
CA THR A 559 11.11 38.26 -17.31
C THR A 559 10.77 36.82 -16.89
N PRO A 560 10.92 35.82 -17.80
CA PRO A 560 10.73 34.40 -17.47
C PRO A 560 11.57 33.94 -16.26
N ALA A 561 12.70 34.60 -15.98
CA ALA A 561 13.58 34.27 -14.86
C ALA A 561 12.86 34.21 -13.51
N VAL A 562 11.89 35.11 -13.27
CA VAL A 562 11.13 35.14 -12.02
C VAL A 562 10.34 33.83 -11.84
N TRP A 563 9.63 33.41 -12.88
CA TRP A 563 8.83 32.18 -12.86
C TRP A 563 9.68 30.92 -12.79
N ILE A 564 10.83 30.92 -13.45
CA ILE A 564 11.79 29.81 -13.35
C ILE A 564 12.24 29.63 -11.89
N ILE A 565 12.70 30.70 -11.23
CA ILE A 565 13.18 30.62 -9.85
C ILE A 565 12.07 30.19 -8.89
N ILE A 566 10.88 30.79 -9.01
CA ILE A 566 9.72 30.44 -8.17
C ILE A 566 9.37 28.96 -8.34
N THR A 567 9.30 28.48 -9.58
CA THR A 567 8.92 27.09 -9.86
C THR A 567 10.00 26.11 -9.39
N ILE A 568 11.29 26.42 -9.55
CA ILE A 568 12.39 25.61 -9.02
C ILE A 568 12.28 25.50 -7.49
N LEU A 569 12.07 26.62 -6.80
CA LEU A 569 11.93 26.64 -5.33
C LEU A 569 10.73 25.80 -4.87
N LEU A 570 9.57 25.97 -5.51
CA LEU A 570 8.36 25.22 -5.19
C LEU A 570 8.55 23.72 -5.42
N THR A 571 9.10 23.33 -6.58
CA THR A 571 9.36 21.93 -6.94
C THR A 571 10.42 21.30 -6.03
N PHE A 572 11.46 22.05 -5.64
CA PHE A 572 12.46 21.59 -4.67
C PHE A 572 11.84 21.34 -3.28
N VAL A 573 11.01 22.26 -2.79
CA VAL A 573 10.31 22.11 -1.51
C VAL A 573 9.42 20.86 -1.52
N VAL A 574 8.68 20.62 -2.60
CA VAL A 574 7.89 19.39 -2.78
C VAL A 574 8.78 18.14 -2.81
N GLY A 575 9.90 18.19 -3.52
CA GLY A 575 10.88 17.10 -3.55
C GLY A 575 11.52 16.77 -2.21
N MET A 576 11.59 17.75 -1.31
CA MET A 576 12.10 17.61 0.06
C MET A 576 10.99 17.34 1.09
N ALA A 577 9.72 17.28 0.68
CA ALA A 577 8.59 16.95 1.55
C ALA A 577 8.37 15.42 1.65
N LEU A 578 7.68 14.98 2.70
CA LEU A 578 7.31 13.57 2.87
C LEU A 578 6.47 13.09 1.67
N VAL A 579 6.77 11.88 1.17
CA VAL A 579 6.08 11.25 0.03
C VAL A 579 4.55 11.21 0.21
N ARG A 580 4.07 11.13 1.45
CA ARG A 580 2.64 11.19 1.77
C ARG A 580 2.00 12.55 1.43
N ILE A 581 2.72 13.66 1.68
CA ILE A 581 2.26 15.02 1.35
C ILE A 581 2.19 15.18 -0.17
N TYR A 582 3.22 14.72 -0.89
CA TYR A 582 3.20 14.66 -2.35
C TYR A 582 1.97 13.89 -2.86
N GLY A 583 1.69 12.71 -2.27
CA GLY A 583 0.58 11.86 -2.72
C GLY A 583 -0.80 12.52 -2.58
N GLU A 584 -1.02 13.31 -1.52
CA GLU A 584 -2.24 14.08 -1.31
C GLU A 584 -2.34 15.27 -2.28
N VAL A 585 -1.23 16.01 -2.49
CA VAL A 585 -1.19 17.13 -3.44
C VAL A 585 -1.48 16.65 -4.86
N GLU A 586 -0.83 15.57 -5.28
CA GLU A 586 -0.99 15.02 -6.62
C GLU A 586 -2.38 14.42 -6.82
N PHE A 587 -3.01 13.85 -5.78
CA PHE A 587 -4.41 13.42 -5.83
C PHE A 587 -5.37 14.57 -6.19
N TRP A 588 -5.20 15.75 -5.58
CA TRP A 588 -6.05 16.90 -5.87
C TRP A 588 -5.78 17.52 -7.24
N PHE A 589 -4.52 17.63 -7.65
CA PHE A 589 -4.19 18.06 -9.01
C PHE A 589 -4.69 17.08 -10.07
N ALA A 590 -4.62 15.78 -9.78
CA ALA A 590 -5.17 14.73 -10.61
C ALA A 590 -6.68 14.91 -10.84
N LEU A 591 -7.43 15.11 -9.75
CA LEU A 591 -8.86 15.36 -9.81
C LEU A 591 -9.19 16.64 -10.59
N LEU A 592 -8.45 17.73 -10.33
CA LEU A 592 -8.61 19.00 -11.02
C LEU A 592 -8.43 18.85 -12.54
N LYS A 593 -7.38 18.14 -12.99
CA LYS A 593 -7.10 17.88 -14.41
C LYS A 593 -8.25 17.13 -15.10
N ILE A 594 -8.77 16.09 -14.45
CA ILE A 594 -9.86 15.26 -14.99
C ILE A 594 -11.16 16.06 -15.11
N VAL A 595 -11.55 16.78 -14.04
CA VAL A 595 -12.76 17.62 -14.07
C VAL A 595 -12.61 18.70 -15.13
N PHE A 596 -11.42 19.27 -15.27
CA PHE A 596 -11.13 20.32 -16.23
C PHE A 596 -11.22 19.85 -17.69
N ILE A 597 -10.66 18.69 -18.04
CA ILE A 597 -10.78 18.19 -19.43
C ILE A 597 -12.24 17.84 -19.77
N ILE A 598 -13.00 17.27 -18.83
CA ILE A 598 -14.44 17.02 -19.01
C ILE A 598 -15.18 18.34 -19.24
N PHE A 599 -14.88 19.36 -18.43
CA PHE A 599 -15.44 20.69 -18.60
C PHE A 599 -15.13 21.28 -19.99
N LEU A 600 -13.89 21.21 -20.46
CA LEU A 600 -13.51 21.73 -21.78
C LEU A 600 -14.22 20.98 -22.91
N ILE A 601 -14.34 19.64 -22.84
CA ILE A 601 -15.07 18.84 -23.83
C ILE A 601 -16.55 19.26 -23.88
N ILE A 602 -17.21 19.38 -22.72
CA ILE A 602 -18.61 19.79 -22.65
C ILE A 602 -18.78 21.22 -23.18
N LEU A 603 -17.95 22.16 -22.71
CA LEU A 603 -17.97 23.55 -23.17
C LEU A 603 -17.76 23.63 -24.69
N GLY A 604 -16.79 22.89 -25.21
CA GLY A 604 -16.53 22.81 -26.64
C GLY A 604 -17.72 22.28 -27.42
N LEU A 605 -18.38 21.23 -26.94
CA LEU A 605 -19.60 20.70 -27.57
C LEU A 605 -20.75 21.72 -27.52
N VAL A 606 -20.96 22.42 -26.41
CA VAL A 606 -21.98 23.47 -26.27
C VAL A 606 -21.74 24.60 -27.27
N ILE A 607 -20.52 25.12 -27.35
CA ILE A 607 -20.15 26.16 -28.33
C ILE A 607 -20.33 25.64 -29.76
N ASN A 608 -19.84 24.44 -30.05
CA ASN A 608 -19.90 23.84 -31.38
C ASN A 608 -21.33 23.63 -31.88
N LEU A 609 -22.24 23.23 -30.99
CA LEU A 609 -23.64 22.96 -31.30
C LEU A 609 -24.53 24.21 -31.31
N GLY A 610 -23.99 25.39 -30.99
CA GLY A 610 -24.72 26.66 -30.96
C GLY A 610 -25.54 26.89 -29.68
N GLY A 611 -25.13 26.29 -28.56
CA GLY A 611 -25.81 26.43 -27.28
C GLY A 611 -25.54 27.75 -26.54
N VAL A 612 -24.59 28.56 -27.00
CA VAL A 612 -24.32 29.90 -26.46
C VAL A 612 -25.16 30.93 -27.25
N PRO A 613 -25.97 31.77 -26.58
CA PRO A 613 -26.77 32.78 -27.27
C PRO A 613 -25.93 33.68 -28.19
N GLY A 614 -26.35 33.83 -29.45
CA GLY A 614 -25.65 34.64 -30.44
C GLY A 614 -24.48 33.94 -31.15
N VAL A 615 -24.13 32.71 -30.77
CA VAL A 615 -23.07 31.93 -31.44
C VAL A 615 -23.70 30.91 -32.39
N PRO A 616 -23.45 31.00 -33.71
CA PRO A 616 -24.01 30.04 -34.65
C PRO A 616 -23.41 28.64 -34.46
N ARG A 617 -24.21 27.61 -34.77
CA ARG A 617 -23.75 26.23 -34.79
C ARG A 617 -22.64 26.05 -35.84
N LYS A 618 -21.48 25.56 -35.40
CA LYS A 618 -20.31 25.25 -36.25
C LYS A 618 -20.36 23.83 -36.80
N GLY A 619 -20.62 22.83 -35.94
CA GLY A 619 -20.60 21.42 -36.33
C GLY A 619 -19.24 20.99 -36.91
N PHE A 620 -19.26 20.29 -38.04
CA PHE A 620 -18.04 19.86 -38.75
C PHE A 620 -17.56 20.88 -39.81
N GLN A 621 -17.98 22.14 -39.73
CA GLN A 621 -17.66 23.17 -40.73
C GLN A 621 -16.16 23.23 -41.05
N TYR A 622 -15.29 23.20 -40.03
CA TYR A 622 -13.84 23.32 -40.24
C TYR A 622 -13.17 22.07 -40.81
N TRP A 623 -13.84 20.92 -40.72
CA TRP A 623 -13.41 19.69 -41.39
C TRP A 623 -13.68 19.73 -42.90
N HIS A 624 -14.62 20.57 -43.33
CA HIS A 624 -14.91 20.80 -44.74
C HIS A 624 -14.18 22.03 -45.30
N LYS A 625 -14.09 23.12 -44.52
CA LYS A 625 -13.44 24.39 -44.91
C LYS A 625 -12.69 25.00 -43.71
N PRO A 626 -11.35 25.12 -43.73
CA PRO A 626 -10.44 25.00 -44.88
C PRO A 626 -10.20 23.56 -45.37
N GLY A 627 -10.45 22.55 -44.53
CA GLY A 627 -10.29 21.14 -44.90
C GLY A 627 -9.87 20.29 -43.71
N ALA A 628 -10.07 18.97 -43.84
CA ALA A 628 -9.79 18.01 -42.77
C ALA A 628 -8.29 17.79 -42.53
N PHE A 629 -7.48 17.99 -43.57
CA PHE A 629 -6.02 17.83 -43.54
C PHE A 629 -5.34 19.13 -43.96
N VAL A 630 -4.12 19.33 -43.47
CA VAL A 630 -3.24 20.43 -43.86
C VAL A 630 -2.01 19.85 -44.56
N GLU A 631 -1.64 20.44 -45.69
CA GLU A 631 -0.41 20.10 -46.39
C GLU A 631 0.81 20.62 -45.61
N TYR A 632 1.79 19.75 -45.35
CA TYR A 632 2.99 20.10 -44.60
C TYR A 632 4.25 19.66 -45.36
N ILE A 633 5.17 20.60 -45.64
CA ILE A 633 6.43 20.45 -46.40
C ILE A 633 6.24 20.01 -47.87
N GLY A 634 5.41 19.02 -48.15
CA GLY A 634 5.00 18.59 -49.49
C GLY A 634 3.60 19.05 -49.86
N THR A 635 3.16 18.70 -51.06
CA THR A 635 1.83 19.02 -51.62
C THR A 635 1.00 17.76 -51.84
N GLY A 636 -0.33 17.88 -51.91
CA GLY A 636 -1.27 16.78 -52.13
C GLY A 636 -1.29 15.77 -50.98
N ASP A 637 -1.65 14.52 -51.30
CA ASP A 637 -1.76 13.43 -50.31
C ASP A 637 -0.46 13.18 -49.54
N TRP A 638 0.69 13.39 -50.19
CA TRP A 638 1.98 13.31 -49.52
C TRP A 638 2.16 14.42 -48.49
N GLY A 639 1.80 15.66 -48.83
CA GLY A 639 1.80 16.77 -47.88
C GLY A 639 0.89 16.53 -46.69
N HIS A 640 -0.31 15.98 -46.92
CA HIS A 640 -1.24 15.59 -45.85
C HIS A 640 -0.67 14.51 -44.92
N PHE A 641 -0.04 13.48 -45.49
CA PHE A 641 0.62 12.43 -44.72
C PHE A 641 1.77 12.98 -43.87
N LEU A 642 2.60 13.86 -44.44
CA LEU A 642 3.69 14.51 -43.72
C LEU A 642 3.17 15.38 -42.57
N GLY A 643 2.04 16.07 -42.73
CA GLY A 643 1.40 16.84 -41.66
C GLY A 643 0.93 15.97 -40.51
N TYR A 644 0.21 14.89 -40.82
CA TYR A 644 -0.16 13.84 -39.84
C TYR A 644 1.07 13.25 -39.13
N TRP A 645 2.14 12.97 -39.86
CA TRP A 645 3.35 12.38 -39.29
C TRP A 645 4.14 13.36 -38.42
N ALA A 646 4.16 14.65 -38.78
CA ALA A 646 4.88 15.71 -38.08
C ALA A 646 4.40 15.92 -36.63
N VAL A 647 3.15 15.59 -36.33
CA VAL A 647 2.56 15.78 -35.00
C VAL A 647 2.71 14.56 -34.09
N MET A 648 3.36 13.49 -34.54
CA MET A 648 3.59 12.26 -33.74
C MET A 648 4.38 12.54 -32.46
N SER A 649 5.46 13.32 -32.53
CA SER A 649 6.30 13.64 -31.36
C SER A 649 5.51 14.39 -30.27
N ALA A 650 4.69 15.35 -30.67
CA ALA A 650 3.81 16.08 -29.75
C ALA A 650 2.74 15.15 -29.13
N ALA A 651 2.21 14.22 -29.91
CA ALA A 651 1.28 13.20 -29.41
C ALA A 651 1.98 12.23 -28.43
N VAL A 652 3.19 11.75 -28.73
CA VAL A 652 4.01 10.92 -27.81
C VAL A 652 4.25 11.65 -26.49
N PHE A 653 4.69 12.91 -26.53
CA PHE A 653 4.89 13.71 -25.33
C PHE A 653 3.60 13.86 -24.51
N SER A 654 2.46 14.04 -25.18
CA SER A 654 1.14 14.13 -24.52
C SER A 654 0.71 12.85 -23.78
N PHE A 655 1.31 11.71 -24.11
CA PHE A 655 1.10 10.43 -23.44
C PHE A 655 2.30 9.98 -22.58
N ALA A 656 3.30 10.83 -22.40
CA ALA A 656 4.42 10.55 -21.51
C ALA A 656 3.93 10.30 -20.07
N GLY A 657 4.62 9.42 -19.33
CA GLY A 657 4.28 9.14 -17.94
C GLY A 657 3.15 8.14 -17.74
N THR A 658 2.50 7.63 -18.81
CA THR A 658 1.51 6.54 -18.70
C THR A 658 2.15 5.26 -18.14
N GLU A 659 3.42 5.01 -18.44
CA GLU A 659 4.21 3.87 -17.97
C GLU A 659 4.63 3.96 -16.50
N SER A 660 4.55 5.15 -15.88
CA SER A 660 4.95 5.35 -14.48
C SER A 660 4.09 4.55 -13.48
N LEU A 661 2.86 4.18 -13.87
CA LEU A 661 1.96 3.33 -13.09
C LEU A 661 2.64 2.07 -12.55
N ALA A 662 3.38 1.38 -13.43
CA ALA A 662 3.95 0.08 -13.07
C ALA A 662 5.18 0.23 -12.17
N MET A 663 5.80 1.41 -12.10
CA MET A 663 6.99 1.66 -11.26
C MET A 663 6.70 1.52 -9.77
N ALA A 664 5.45 1.73 -9.35
CA ALA A 664 4.97 1.55 -7.99
C ALA A 664 4.42 0.13 -7.73
N ALA A 665 4.63 -0.85 -8.63
CA ALA A 665 4.05 -2.18 -8.50
C ALA A 665 4.43 -2.87 -7.18
N ALA A 666 5.69 -2.81 -6.75
CA ALA A 666 6.12 -3.38 -5.47
C ALA A 666 5.52 -2.68 -4.24
N GLU A 667 5.10 -1.41 -4.38
CA GLU A 667 4.44 -0.62 -3.34
C GLU A 667 2.90 -0.76 -3.39
N THR A 668 2.36 -1.40 -4.43
CA THR A 668 0.91 -1.52 -4.68
C THR A 668 0.36 -2.72 -3.92
N ARG A 669 -0.86 -2.59 -3.37
CA ARG A 669 -1.59 -3.72 -2.78
C ARG A 669 -2.18 -4.59 -3.89
N ASN A 670 -2.01 -5.91 -3.81
CA ASN A 670 -2.44 -6.86 -4.83
C ASN A 670 -1.96 -6.46 -6.25
N PRO A 671 -0.66 -6.24 -6.48
CA PRO A 671 -0.14 -5.69 -7.72
C PRO A 671 -0.47 -6.55 -8.95
N ARG A 672 -0.58 -7.87 -8.79
CA ARG A 672 -0.90 -8.78 -9.90
C ARG A 672 -2.34 -8.60 -10.42
N GLN A 673 -3.23 -8.01 -9.62
CA GLN A 673 -4.58 -7.62 -10.04
C GLN A 673 -4.70 -6.11 -10.33
N ALA A 674 -4.17 -5.28 -9.44
CA ALA A 674 -4.35 -3.83 -9.47
C ALA A 674 -3.63 -3.17 -10.65
N ILE A 675 -2.41 -3.59 -10.98
CA ILE A 675 -1.64 -3.01 -12.09
C ILE A 675 -2.31 -3.33 -13.43
N PRO A 676 -2.67 -4.59 -13.76
CA PRO A 676 -3.43 -4.88 -14.98
C PRO A 676 -4.77 -4.16 -15.08
N ALA A 677 -5.50 -4.03 -13.96
CA ALA A 677 -6.74 -3.27 -13.93
C ALA A 677 -6.48 -1.81 -14.32
N ALA A 678 -5.47 -1.17 -13.73
CA ALA A 678 -5.10 0.20 -14.06
C ALA A 678 -4.60 0.35 -15.52
N CYS A 679 -3.78 -0.58 -16.04
CA CYS A 679 -3.36 -0.59 -17.44
C CYS A 679 -4.55 -0.67 -18.41
N LYS A 680 -5.56 -1.49 -18.11
CA LYS A 680 -6.81 -1.54 -18.91
C LYS A 680 -7.58 -0.22 -18.88
N ARG A 681 -7.61 0.49 -17.74
CA ARG A 681 -8.29 1.79 -17.63
C ARG A 681 -7.62 2.87 -18.48
N VAL A 682 -6.31 2.78 -18.70
CA VAL A 682 -5.59 3.69 -19.62
C VAL A 682 -6.20 3.65 -21.03
N PHE A 683 -6.67 2.50 -21.51
CA PHE A 683 -7.34 2.39 -22.81
C PHE A 683 -8.55 3.33 -22.92
N TRP A 684 -9.45 3.26 -21.94
CA TRP A 684 -10.64 4.12 -21.91
C TRP A 684 -10.27 5.59 -21.70
N ARG A 685 -9.21 5.88 -20.93
CA ARG A 685 -8.68 7.23 -20.75
C ARG A 685 -8.21 7.85 -22.06
N VAL A 686 -7.41 7.12 -22.85
CA VAL A 686 -6.93 7.55 -24.17
C VAL A 686 -8.11 7.84 -25.10
N LEU A 687 -9.09 6.94 -25.15
CA LEU A 687 -10.25 7.06 -26.02
C LEU A 687 -11.18 8.23 -25.62
N VAL A 688 -11.46 8.40 -24.33
CA VAL A 688 -12.45 9.38 -23.84
C VAL A 688 -11.86 10.77 -23.63
N PHE A 689 -10.61 10.93 -23.15
CA PHE A 689 -10.06 12.25 -22.86
C PHE A 689 -9.17 12.83 -23.95
N TYR A 690 -8.49 11.99 -24.75
CA TYR A 690 -7.57 12.49 -25.78
C TYR A 690 -8.26 12.52 -27.13
N VAL A 691 -8.74 11.37 -27.61
CA VAL A 691 -9.35 11.28 -28.96
C VAL A 691 -10.59 12.16 -29.04
N LEU A 692 -11.47 12.12 -28.03
CA LEU A 692 -12.65 12.99 -27.99
C LEU A 692 -12.29 14.47 -27.85
N ALA A 693 -11.30 14.83 -27.02
CA ALA A 693 -10.88 16.22 -26.90
C ALA A 693 -10.32 16.74 -28.23
N VAL A 694 -9.44 15.98 -28.89
CA VAL A 694 -8.87 16.35 -30.21
C VAL A 694 -9.98 16.49 -31.26
N LEU A 695 -10.96 15.59 -31.26
CA LEU A 695 -12.13 15.67 -32.15
C LEU A 695 -12.92 16.97 -31.91
N VAL A 696 -13.24 17.28 -30.65
CA VAL A 696 -13.96 18.52 -30.29
C VAL A 696 -13.16 19.75 -30.69
N VAL A 697 -11.89 19.78 -30.34
CA VAL A 697 -10.96 20.88 -30.65
C VAL A 697 -10.87 21.10 -32.17
N GLY A 698 -10.81 20.03 -32.97
CA GLY A 698 -10.83 20.09 -34.43
C GLY A 698 -12.12 20.65 -35.04
N MET A 699 -13.22 20.71 -34.28
CA MET A 699 -14.49 21.33 -34.70
C MET A 699 -14.60 22.80 -34.28
N LEU A 700 -13.77 23.27 -33.35
CA LEU A 700 -13.97 24.56 -32.68
C LEU A 700 -13.37 25.76 -33.42
N VAL A 701 -12.21 25.56 -34.05
CA VAL A 701 -11.38 26.62 -34.66
C VAL A 701 -10.80 26.10 -35.98
N PRO A 702 -10.76 26.91 -37.06
CA PRO A 702 -10.14 26.48 -38.32
C PRO A 702 -8.62 26.33 -38.17
N SER A 703 -8.02 25.35 -38.86
CA SER A 703 -6.57 25.13 -38.84
C SER A 703 -5.74 26.30 -39.37
N THR A 704 -6.35 27.19 -40.15
CA THR A 704 -5.73 28.41 -40.68
C THR A 704 -5.77 29.60 -39.70
N ASP A 705 -6.38 29.46 -38.52
CA ASP A 705 -6.42 30.53 -37.52
C ASP A 705 -5.01 30.83 -36.99
N LYS A 706 -4.56 32.07 -37.16
CA LYS A 706 -3.22 32.52 -36.76
C LYS A 706 -3.02 32.50 -35.25
N ARG A 707 -4.11 32.55 -34.46
CA ARG A 707 -4.06 32.50 -32.99
C ARG A 707 -3.63 31.13 -32.47
N LEU A 708 -3.72 30.08 -33.30
CA LEU A 708 -3.21 28.74 -32.95
C LEU A 708 -1.69 28.69 -32.81
N ASN A 709 -0.97 29.71 -33.29
CA ASN A 709 0.49 29.80 -33.26
C ASN A 709 0.96 31.25 -33.04
N SER A 710 0.24 32.03 -32.21
CA SER A 710 0.65 33.38 -31.85
C SER A 710 1.99 33.41 -31.10
N TRP A 711 2.87 34.36 -31.40
CA TRP A 711 4.20 34.51 -30.77
C TRP A 711 4.21 34.60 -29.23
N SER A 712 3.06 34.73 -28.56
CA SER A 712 2.93 34.72 -27.11
C SER A 712 3.00 33.33 -26.46
N GLY A 713 2.76 32.23 -27.20
CA GLY A 713 2.80 30.84 -26.68
C GLY A 713 1.78 30.46 -25.59
N THR A 714 1.04 31.41 -25.03
CA THR A 714 0.11 31.26 -23.89
C THR A 714 -1.02 30.25 -24.09
N ALA A 715 -1.72 29.79 -23.03
CA ALA A 715 -2.89 28.89 -23.15
C ALA A 715 -4.04 29.47 -23.99
N THR A 716 -3.99 30.77 -24.33
CA THR A 716 -4.88 31.41 -25.31
C THR A 716 -4.77 30.84 -26.72
N GLN A 717 -3.71 30.10 -27.04
CA GLN A 717 -3.62 29.33 -28.28
C GLN A 717 -4.45 28.06 -28.26
N SER A 718 -4.89 27.62 -27.08
CA SER A 718 -5.76 26.45 -26.95
C SER A 718 -7.04 26.69 -27.74
N PRO A 719 -7.44 25.80 -28.65
CA PRO A 719 -8.65 25.99 -29.45
C PRO A 719 -9.92 26.10 -28.59
N PHE A 720 -9.93 25.50 -27.40
CA PHE A 720 -11.00 25.69 -26.42
C PHE A 720 -11.10 27.14 -25.94
N VAL A 721 -9.95 27.77 -25.66
CA VAL A 721 -9.87 29.15 -25.18
C VAL A 721 -10.22 30.13 -26.28
N ILE A 722 -9.70 29.90 -27.49
CA ILE A 722 -10.04 30.70 -28.68
C ILE A 722 -11.54 30.66 -28.92
N ALA A 723 -12.14 29.48 -28.97
CA ALA A 723 -13.56 29.33 -29.22
C ALA A 723 -14.44 29.91 -28.10
N ALA A 724 -14.01 29.81 -26.83
CA ALA A 724 -14.70 30.45 -25.72
C ALA A 724 -14.63 31.99 -25.80
N GLY A 725 -13.47 32.54 -26.19
CA GLY A 725 -13.31 33.98 -26.44
C GLY A 725 -14.20 34.46 -27.58
N ASP A 726 -14.23 33.73 -28.70
CA ASP A 726 -15.12 34.01 -29.84
C ASP A 726 -16.60 33.90 -29.46
N ALA A 727 -16.93 33.09 -28.46
CA ALA A 727 -18.28 32.95 -27.90
C ALA A 727 -18.63 34.01 -26.83
N GLY A 728 -17.75 34.98 -26.58
CA GLY A 728 -17.97 36.06 -25.59
C GLY A 728 -17.73 35.65 -24.13
N LEU A 729 -17.16 34.47 -23.87
CA LEU A 729 -16.88 33.96 -22.52
C LEU A 729 -15.50 34.43 -22.03
N THR A 730 -15.42 35.70 -21.63
CA THR A 730 -14.16 36.40 -21.31
C THR A 730 -13.41 35.85 -20.10
N ALA A 731 -14.07 35.15 -19.18
CA ALA A 731 -13.44 34.57 -17.98
C ALA A 731 -12.68 33.25 -18.27
N ILE A 732 -13.08 32.51 -19.31
CA ILE A 732 -12.55 31.16 -19.61
C ILE A 732 -11.05 31.17 -19.86
N PRO A 733 -10.46 32.07 -20.67
CA PRO A 733 -9.02 32.11 -20.90
C PRO A 733 -8.19 32.12 -19.61
N SER A 734 -8.58 32.94 -18.62
CA SER A 734 -7.85 33.04 -17.35
C SER A 734 -7.99 31.76 -16.50
N VAL A 735 -9.19 31.16 -16.46
CA VAL A 735 -9.42 29.91 -15.71
C VAL A 735 -8.62 28.76 -16.32
N VAL A 736 -8.66 28.62 -17.65
CA VAL A 736 -7.88 27.60 -18.36
C VAL A 736 -6.40 27.77 -18.07
N ASN A 737 -5.87 28.99 -18.21
CA ASN A 737 -4.45 29.25 -18.01
C ASN A 737 -4.00 28.92 -16.57
N ALA A 738 -4.80 29.26 -15.56
CA ALA A 738 -4.50 28.94 -14.16
C ALA A 738 -4.45 27.43 -13.90
N ILE A 739 -5.42 26.68 -14.42
CA ILE A 739 -5.47 25.22 -14.25
C ILE A 739 -4.31 24.54 -15.01
N VAL A 740 -3.98 25.00 -16.22
CA VAL A 740 -2.88 24.42 -17.01
C VAL A 740 -1.52 24.64 -16.33
N ILE A 741 -1.32 25.76 -15.61
CA ILE A 741 -0.10 25.97 -14.80
C ILE A 741 -0.02 24.94 -13.67
N THR A 742 -1.11 24.70 -12.95
CA THR A 742 -1.13 23.65 -11.92
C THR A 742 -0.89 22.27 -12.52
N SER A 743 -1.35 22.03 -13.74
CA SER A 743 -1.11 20.80 -14.49
C SER A 743 0.37 20.62 -14.82
N ALA A 744 1.03 21.66 -15.34
CA ALA A 744 2.46 21.66 -15.66
C ALA A 744 3.33 21.45 -14.41
N TRP A 745 2.97 22.10 -13.31
CA TRP A 745 3.71 21.96 -12.05
C TRP A 745 3.55 20.55 -11.45
N SER A 746 2.34 19.98 -11.52
CA SER A 746 2.07 18.59 -11.14
C SER A 746 2.92 17.60 -11.97
N SER A 747 2.99 17.78 -13.31
CA SER A 747 3.86 16.97 -14.18
C SER A 747 5.35 17.11 -13.85
N SER A 748 5.81 18.32 -13.49
CA SER A 748 7.18 18.56 -13.00
C SER A 748 7.48 17.76 -11.73
N ASN A 749 6.56 17.78 -10.77
CA ASN A 749 6.71 17.06 -9.51
C ASN A 749 6.71 15.54 -9.71
N GLN A 750 5.90 15.02 -10.65
CA GLN A 750 5.92 13.61 -11.03
C GLN A 750 7.26 13.19 -11.63
N ALA A 751 7.82 13.99 -12.55
CA ALA A 751 9.12 13.74 -13.14
C ALA A 751 10.25 13.77 -12.10
N LEU A 752 10.21 14.73 -11.16
CA LEU A 752 11.15 14.78 -10.03
C LEU A 752 11.11 13.50 -9.20
N LEU A 753 9.90 13.04 -8.87
CA LEU A 753 9.73 11.87 -8.02
C LEU A 753 10.12 10.57 -8.74
N SER A 754 9.77 10.42 -10.01
CA SER A 754 10.21 9.30 -10.85
C SER A 754 11.73 9.28 -10.97
N GLY A 755 12.34 10.42 -11.31
CA GLY A 755 13.76 10.55 -11.52
C GLY A 755 14.59 10.31 -10.26
N THR A 756 14.12 10.76 -9.09
CA THR A 756 14.79 10.48 -7.82
C THR A 756 14.76 9.01 -7.43
N ARG A 757 13.62 8.33 -7.60
CA ARG A 757 13.48 6.91 -7.30
C ARG A 757 14.30 6.01 -8.22
N VAL A 758 14.31 6.28 -9.52
CA VAL A 758 15.13 5.49 -10.46
C VAL A 758 16.60 5.69 -10.17
N LEU A 759 17.04 6.93 -9.94
CA LEU A 759 18.43 7.21 -9.62
C LEU A 759 18.88 6.55 -8.29
N TYR A 760 18.02 6.58 -7.28
CA TYR A 760 18.25 5.87 -6.02
C TYR A 760 18.34 4.34 -6.23
N SER A 761 17.41 3.76 -7.01
CA SER A 761 17.41 2.34 -7.35
C SER A 761 18.64 1.90 -8.17
N LEU A 762 19.14 2.74 -9.07
CA LEU A 762 20.39 2.49 -9.78
C LEU A 762 21.59 2.50 -8.80
N ALA A 763 21.59 3.42 -7.83
CA ALA A 763 22.65 3.50 -6.83
C ALA A 763 22.68 2.29 -5.89
N LEU A 764 21.51 1.78 -5.50
CA LEU A 764 21.38 0.56 -4.69
C LEU A 764 22.04 -0.65 -5.37
N LYS A 765 21.99 -0.68 -6.70
CA LYS A 765 22.52 -1.77 -7.53
C LYS A 765 23.98 -1.56 -7.95
N GLY A 766 24.64 -0.51 -7.47
CA GLY A 766 26.00 -0.14 -7.90
C GLY A 766 26.07 0.33 -9.36
N GLN A 767 24.93 0.66 -9.97
CA GLN A 767 24.80 1.21 -11.32
C GLN A 767 24.84 2.76 -11.33
N ALA A 768 24.83 3.38 -10.15
CA ALA A 768 25.12 4.78 -9.93
C ALA A 768 25.99 4.95 -8.67
N PRO A 769 26.70 6.09 -8.51
CA PRO A 769 27.52 6.37 -7.33
C PRO A 769 26.76 6.23 -5.99
N LYS A 770 27.41 5.64 -4.98
CA LYS A 770 26.84 5.41 -3.64
C LYS A 770 26.38 6.68 -2.92
N VAL A 771 26.82 7.86 -3.33
CA VAL A 771 26.37 9.14 -2.76
C VAL A 771 24.86 9.35 -2.89
N PHE A 772 24.25 8.78 -3.93
CA PHE A 772 22.81 8.85 -4.18
C PHE A 772 21.97 8.05 -3.18
N LEU A 773 22.60 7.18 -2.38
CA LEU A 773 21.93 6.43 -1.31
C LEU A 773 21.69 7.24 -0.04
N ARG A 774 22.19 8.47 0.03
CA ARG A 774 22.02 9.32 1.21
C ARG A 774 20.58 9.82 1.30
N THR A 775 19.91 9.45 2.40
CA THR A 775 18.55 9.86 2.71
C THR A 775 18.51 10.80 3.92
N THR A 776 17.45 11.60 4.04
CA THR A 776 17.15 12.34 5.27
C THR A 776 16.65 11.38 6.35
N SER A 777 16.53 11.85 7.60
CA SER A 777 15.94 11.06 8.70
C SER A 777 14.50 10.60 8.45
N TRP A 778 13.84 11.18 7.43
CA TRP A 778 12.48 10.85 7.00
C TRP A 778 12.44 9.96 5.74
N GLY A 779 13.60 9.46 5.29
CA GLY A 779 13.69 8.53 4.14
C GLY A 779 13.75 9.19 2.76
N ILE A 780 13.99 10.50 2.66
CA ILE A 780 13.99 11.22 1.37
C ILE A 780 15.41 11.21 0.77
N PRO A 781 15.64 10.72 -0.47
CA PRO A 781 16.96 10.67 -1.10
C PRO A 781 17.40 12.07 -1.58
N TYR A 782 17.79 12.93 -0.64
CA TYR A 782 18.01 14.37 -0.89
C TYR A 782 19.12 14.64 -1.91
N VAL A 783 20.13 13.77 -2.04
CA VAL A 783 21.17 13.94 -3.06
C VAL A 783 20.59 13.75 -4.47
N CYS A 784 19.67 12.81 -4.65
CA CYS A 784 18.95 12.65 -5.91
C CYS A 784 18.09 13.89 -6.21
N VAL A 785 17.41 14.44 -5.19
CA VAL A 785 16.59 15.67 -5.32
C VAL A 785 17.46 16.85 -5.75
N ILE A 786 18.62 17.04 -5.11
CA ILE A 786 19.56 18.12 -5.45
C ILE A 786 20.02 18.00 -6.90
N VAL A 787 20.46 16.81 -7.34
CA VAL A 787 20.91 16.62 -8.72
C VAL A 787 19.80 16.91 -9.71
N GLN A 788 18.58 16.41 -9.48
CA GLN A 788 17.42 16.75 -10.31
C GLN A 788 17.17 18.27 -10.36
N THR A 789 17.28 18.95 -9.21
CA THR A 789 17.10 20.40 -9.09
C THR A 789 18.13 21.19 -9.90
N LEU A 790 19.39 20.72 -9.96
CA LEU A 790 20.43 21.35 -10.78
C LEU A 790 20.06 21.36 -12.27
N PHE A 791 19.44 20.29 -12.77
CA PHE A 791 19.01 20.22 -14.16
C PHE A 791 17.78 21.09 -14.46
N MET A 792 16.97 21.45 -13.46
CA MET A 792 15.86 22.39 -13.65
C MET A 792 16.33 23.78 -14.12
N PHE A 793 17.57 24.16 -13.81
CA PHE A 793 18.18 25.41 -14.30
C PHE A 793 18.35 25.44 -15.82
N LEU A 794 18.25 24.31 -16.53
CA LEU A 794 18.20 24.32 -18.00
C LEU A 794 17.00 25.13 -18.53
N ALA A 795 15.94 25.33 -17.73
CA ALA A 795 14.83 26.21 -18.09
C ALA A 795 15.25 27.67 -18.36
N PHE A 796 16.40 28.12 -17.84
CA PHE A 796 16.95 29.46 -18.12
C PHE A 796 17.31 29.68 -19.59
N MET A 797 17.42 28.62 -20.40
CA MET A 797 17.52 28.74 -21.86
C MET A 797 16.34 29.53 -22.46
N SER A 798 15.19 29.58 -21.78
CA SER A 798 14.02 30.39 -22.15
C SER A 798 14.34 31.89 -22.27
N LEU A 799 15.39 32.37 -21.59
CA LEU A 799 15.82 33.77 -21.66
C LEU A 799 16.57 34.13 -22.95
N SER A 800 17.29 33.18 -23.55
CA SER A 800 18.08 33.44 -24.76
C SER A 800 17.30 33.16 -26.04
N SER A 801 16.50 32.10 -26.05
CA SER A 801 15.91 31.54 -27.27
C SER A 801 14.38 31.66 -27.32
N GLY A 802 13.77 32.16 -26.25
CA GLY A 802 12.31 32.22 -26.08
C GLY A 802 11.75 30.94 -25.45
N ALA A 803 10.80 31.10 -24.53
CA ALA A 803 10.26 29.99 -23.73
C ALA A 803 9.52 28.93 -24.58
N LEU A 804 8.82 29.33 -25.64
CA LEU A 804 8.11 28.39 -26.52
C LEU A 804 9.07 27.53 -27.36
N THR A 805 10.15 28.12 -27.88
CA THR A 805 11.18 27.38 -28.63
C THR A 805 11.87 26.34 -27.76
N VAL A 806 12.24 26.74 -26.53
CA VAL A 806 12.89 25.85 -25.55
C VAL A 806 11.94 24.76 -25.08
N PHE A 807 10.65 25.07 -24.89
CA PHE A 807 9.61 24.09 -24.62
C PHE A 807 9.61 22.99 -25.69
N TRP A 808 9.57 23.35 -26.98
CA TRP A 808 9.57 22.36 -28.06
C TRP A 808 10.86 21.54 -28.15
N TRP A 809 12.03 22.12 -27.88
CA TRP A 809 13.27 21.36 -27.79
C TRP A 809 13.23 20.28 -26.70
N PHE A 810 12.71 20.61 -25.52
CA PHE A 810 12.57 19.62 -24.45
C PHE A 810 11.44 18.61 -24.73
N VAL A 811 10.36 19.02 -25.41
CA VAL A 811 9.30 18.11 -25.86
C VAL A 811 9.87 17.04 -26.80
N ASP A 812 10.67 17.42 -27.79
CA ASP A 812 11.28 16.47 -28.73
C ASP A 812 12.21 15.48 -28.02
N LEU A 813 13.10 16.00 -27.15
CA LEU A 813 14.03 15.17 -26.40
C LEU A 813 13.30 14.20 -25.47
N THR A 814 12.25 14.67 -24.80
CA THR A 814 11.44 13.84 -23.89
C THR A 814 10.64 12.79 -24.67
N ALA A 815 10.05 13.15 -25.81
CA ALA A 815 9.32 12.21 -26.67
C ALA A 815 10.24 11.09 -27.19
N CYS A 816 11.49 11.42 -27.53
CA CYS A 816 12.51 10.44 -27.91
C CYS A 816 12.75 9.41 -26.80
N GLY A 817 12.99 9.86 -25.56
CA GLY A 817 13.23 8.97 -24.41
C GLY A 817 12.01 8.17 -23.97
N VAL A 818 10.81 8.71 -24.15
CA VAL A 818 9.55 7.99 -23.93
C VAL A 818 9.40 6.85 -24.94
N LEU A 819 9.68 7.08 -26.22
CA LEU A 819 9.67 6.02 -27.25
C LEU A 819 10.69 4.92 -26.94
N ILE A 820 11.89 5.26 -26.49
CA ILE A 820 12.89 4.27 -26.06
C ILE A 820 12.37 3.43 -24.89
N SER A 821 11.70 4.07 -23.92
CA SER A 821 11.07 3.37 -22.80
C SER A 821 9.97 2.41 -23.27
N TRP A 822 9.10 2.85 -24.18
CA TRP A 822 8.04 2.02 -24.76
C TRP A 822 8.60 0.85 -25.59
N ILE A 823 9.66 1.09 -26.37
CA ILE A 823 10.40 0.05 -27.09
C ILE A 823 10.95 -0.98 -26.10
N SER A 824 11.54 -0.55 -24.98
CA SER A 824 12.02 -1.47 -23.94
C SER A 824 10.89 -2.30 -23.33
N ILE A 825 9.74 -1.70 -23.04
CA ILE A 825 8.57 -2.41 -22.50
C ILE A 825 8.10 -3.48 -23.47
N LEU A 826 7.98 -3.14 -24.76
CA LEU A 826 7.55 -4.05 -25.81
C LEU A 826 8.56 -5.17 -26.05
N ILE A 827 9.87 -4.89 -25.97
CA ILE A 827 10.92 -5.91 -26.03
C ILE A 827 10.84 -6.86 -24.82
N ASN A 828 10.63 -6.35 -23.61
CA ASN A 828 10.46 -7.18 -22.41
C ASN A 828 9.30 -8.16 -22.57
N HIS A 829 8.14 -7.67 -23.03
CA HIS A 829 6.97 -8.50 -23.27
C HIS A 829 7.18 -9.52 -24.40
N GLN A 830 7.80 -9.11 -25.50
CA GLN A 830 8.16 -10.02 -26.58
C GLN A 830 9.09 -11.16 -26.09
N ARG A 831 10.06 -10.83 -25.24
CA ARG A 831 11.00 -11.80 -24.64
C ARG A 831 10.29 -12.74 -23.67
N LEU A 832 9.34 -12.26 -22.89
CA LEU A 832 8.46 -13.09 -22.05
C LEU A 832 7.70 -14.12 -22.89
N ILE A 833 7.00 -13.70 -23.96
CA ILE A 833 6.25 -14.61 -24.84
C ILE A 833 7.19 -15.65 -25.47
N MET A 834 8.35 -15.23 -25.96
CA MET A 834 9.33 -16.13 -26.57
C MET A 834 9.87 -17.16 -25.56
N ALA A 835 10.11 -16.75 -24.31
CA ALA A 835 10.56 -17.62 -23.24
C ALA A 835 9.48 -18.63 -22.82
N MET A 836 8.23 -18.19 -22.67
CA MET A 836 7.10 -19.10 -22.41
C MET A 836 6.96 -20.16 -23.50
N LYS A 837 7.06 -19.75 -24.77
CA LYS A 837 7.04 -20.70 -25.90
C LYS A 837 8.22 -21.67 -25.85
N ALA A 838 9.43 -21.19 -25.59
CA ALA A 838 10.64 -22.02 -25.53
C ALA A 838 10.61 -23.03 -24.37
N GLN A 839 9.98 -22.67 -23.25
CA GLN A 839 9.86 -23.50 -22.05
C GLN A 839 8.59 -24.36 -22.00
N ASN A 840 7.78 -24.35 -23.07
CA ASN A 840 6.49 -25.04 -23.19
C ASN A 840 5.46 -24.65 -22.10
N ILE A 841 5.44 -23.37 -21.73
CA ILE A 841 4.50 -22.82 -20.75
C ILE A 841 3.36 -22.09 -21.51
N PRO A 842 2.09 -22.47 -21.30
CA PRO A 842 0.97 -21.82 -21.98
C PRO A 842 0.75 -20.39 -21.45
N LEU A 843 0.44 -19.44 -22.33
CA LEU A 843 0.17 -18.04 -21.95
C LEU A 843 -0.98 -17.88 -20.93
N SER A 844 -1.91 -18.84 -20.88
CA SER A 844 -3.01 -18.87 -19.91
C SER A 844 -2.55 -19.10 -18.46
N SER A 845 -1.28 -19.46 -18.25
CA SER A 845 -0.68 -19.57 -16.92
C SER A 845 -0.32 -18.21 -16.30
N LEU A 846 -0.26 -17.13 -17.10
CA LEU A 846 0.02 -15.80 -16.58
C LEU A 846 -1.11 -15.33 -15.64
N PRO A 847 -0.78 -14.63 -14.54
CA PRO A 847 -1.79 -14.09 -13.62
C PRO A 847 -2.81 -13.18 -14.32
N TRP A 848 -2.36 -12.47 -15.35
CA TRP A 848 -3.22 -11.76 -16.28
C TRP A 848 -2.62 -11.83 -17.69
N HIS A 849 -3.48 -12.04 -18.70
CA HIS A 849 -3.11 -12.07 -20.11
C HIS A 849 -4.26 -11.58 -20.99
N ASN A 850 -3.93 -11.12 -22.20
CA ASN A 850 -4.88 -10.71 -23.21
C ASN A 850 -4.47 -11.27 -24.59
N ASN A 851 -5.43 -11.72 -25.40
CA ASN A 851 -5.12 -12.27 -26.72
C ASN A 851 -4.63 -11.21 -27.74
N TRP A 852 -5.00 -9.94 -27.56
CA TRP A 852 -4.59 -8.83 -28.42
C TRP A 852 -3.08 -8.56 -28.36
N THR A 853 -2.44 -8.78 -27.21
CA THR A 853 -1.02 -8.47 -26.98
C THR A 853 -0.08 -9.26 -27.88
N ARG A 854 -0.49 -10.45 -28.32
CA ARG A 854 0.27 -11.27 -29.29
C ARG A 854 0.51 -10.56 -30.62
N TYR A 855 -0.43 -9.73 -31.05
CA TYR A 855 -0.35 -9.00 -32.31
C TYR A 855 0.02 -7.54 -32.08
N SER A 856 -0.50 -6.93 -31.01
CA SER A 856 -0.26 -5.52 -30.74
C SER A 856 1.18 -5.23 -30.32
N THR A 857 1.85 -6.14 -29.59
CA THR A 857 3.25 -5.95 -29.17
C THR A 857 4.21 -5.80 -30.34
N PRO A 858 4.31 -6.76 -31.30
CA PRO A 858 5.23 -6.61 -32.43
C PRO A 858 4.85 -5.44 -33.35
N ALA A 859 3.56 -5.17 -33.55
CA ALA A 859 3.10 -4.04 -34.35
C ALA A 859 3.49 -2.69 -33.71
N ALA A 860 3.23 -2.52 -32.41
CA ALA A 860 3.59 -1.32 -31.66
C ALA A 860 5.11 -1.15 -31.55
N LEU A 861 5.87 -2.25 -31.44
CA LEU A 861 7.33 -2.20 -31.42
C LEU A 861 7.88 -1.67 -32.74
N CYS A 862 7.38 -2.21 -33.86
CA CYS A 862 7.75 -1.74 -35.20
C CYS A 862 7.42 -0.25 -35.38
N LEU A 863 6.18 0.15 -35.06
CA LEU A 863 5.77 1.55 -35.18
C LEU A 863 6.55 2.48 -34.27
N SER A 864 6.82 2.09 -33.02
CA SER A 864 7.61 2.92 -32.09
C SER A 864 9.04 3.14 -32.59
N VAL A 865 9.66 2.11 -33.18
CA VAL A 865 10.99 2.24 -33.80
C VAL A 865 10.95 3.14 -35.03
N ILE A 866 9.94 3.00 -35.89
CA ILE A 866 9.79 3.87 -37.07
C ILE A 866 9.61 5.32 -36.63
N ILE A 867 8.73 5.59 -35.67
CA ILE A 867 8.49 6.94 -35.13
C ILE A 867 9.77 7.49 -34.48
N LEU A 868 10.50 6.69 -33.71
CA LEU A 868 11.76 7.11 -33.09
C LEU A 868 12.79 7.57 -34.14
N LEU A 869 12.94 6.81 -35.24
CA LEU A 869 13.90 7.13 -36.30
C LEU A 869 13.43 8.28 -37.20
N THR A 870 12.13 8.50 -37.32
CA THR A 870 11.54 9.51 -38.20
C THR A 870 10.99 10.73 -37.46
N GLY A 871 11.09 10.81 -36.14
CA GLY A 871 10.50 11.91 -35.35
C GLY A 871 10.99 13.29 -35.75
N GLY A 872 12.27 13.40 -36.15
CA GLY A 872 12.88 14.61 -36.65
C GLY A 872 13.00 14.69 -38.18
N TYR A 873 12.21 13.92 -38.95
CA TYR A 873 12.41 13.74 -40.40
C TYR A 873 12.51 15.04 -41.20
N GLN A 874 11.88 16.11 -40.70
CA GLN A 874 11.80 17.42 -41.33
C GLN A 874 13.19 18.00 -41.61
N VAL A 875 14.17 17.75 -40.73
CA VAL A 875 15.54 18.25 -40.89
C VAL A 875 16.27 17.65 -42.10
N PHE A 876 15.80 16.50 -42.60
CA PHE A 876 16.34 15.86 -43.80
C PHE A 876 15.64 16.30 -45.09
N THR A 877 14.61 17.14 -45.00
CA THR A 877 13.91 17.67 -46.17
C THR A 877 14.63 18.90 -46.72
N LYS A 878 14.53 19.11 -48.05
CA LYS A 878 15.26 20.17 -48.74
C LYS A 878 14.90 21.55 -48.19
N GLY A 879 15.89 22.25 -47.63
CA GLY A 879 15.74 23.62 -47.12
C GLY A 879 15.34 23.74 -45.64
N ASN A 880 15.14 22.63 -44.92
CA ASN A 880 14.68 22.63 -43.53
C ASN A 880 15.74 22.18 -42.50
N TRP A 881 17.03 22.24 -42.84
CA TRP A 881 18.10 21.85 -41.91
C TRP A 881 18.14 22.80 -40.71
N SER A 882 18.07 22.23 -39.51
CA SER A 882 18.18 22.93 -38.23
C SER A 882 19.01 22.09 -37.27
N THR A 883 20.18 22.59 -36.89
CA THR A 883 21.07 21.88 -35.96
C THR A 883 20.39 21.67 -34.61
N SER A 884 19.65 22.67 -34.12
CA SER A 884 18.91 22.55 -32.86
C SER A 884 17.82 21.48 -32.93
N SER A 885 17.07 21.42 -34.04
CA SER A 885 16.00 20.42 -34.21
C SER A 885 16.57 19.01 -34.43
N PHE A 886 17.68 18.89 -35.15
CA PHE A 886 18.36 17.61 -35.33
C PHE A 886 18.87 17.07 -33.98
N VAL A 887 19.52 17.91 -33.18
CA VAL A 887 19.99 17.52 -31.85
C VAL A 887 18.81 17.21 -30.93
N SER A 888 17.77 18.05 -30.88
CA SER A 888 16.61 17.81 -30.00
C SER A 888 15.86 16.52 -30.35
N SER A 889 15.72 16.19 -31.63
CA SER A 889 15.00 14.98 -32.07
C SER A 889 15.80 13.68 -31.94
N TYR A 890 17.14 13.73 -32.01
CA TYR A 890 17.96 12.52 -32.18
C TYR A 890 19.02 12.28 -31.12
N LEU A 891 19.33 13.23 -30.22
CA LEU A 891 20.41 13.11 -29.25
C LEU A 891 20.29 11.90 -28.32
N ASP A 892 19.06 11.50 -27.98
CA ASP A 892 18.84 10.45 -26.98
C ASP A 892 19.20 9.04 -27.49
N ILE A 893 19.01 8.77 -28.78
CA ILE A 893 19.34 7.48 -29.41
C ILE A 893 20.81 7.08 -29.20
N PRO A 894 21.82 7.89 -29.59
CA PRO A 894 23.21 7.54 -29.36
C PRO A 894 23.58 7.53 -27.88
N LEU A 895 22.94 8.34 -27.02
CA LEU A 895 23.19 8.32 -25.57
C LEU A 895 22.81 6.97 -24.96
N VAL A 896 21.62 6.45 -25.28
CA VAL A 896 21.15 5.16 -24.76
C VAL A 896 21.95 4.00 -25.34
N LEU A 897 22.28 4.03 -26.64
CA LEU A 897 23.13 3.02 -27.27
C LEU A 897 24.55 3.01 -26.68
N LEU A 898 25.11 4.18 -26.36
CA LEU A 898 26.39 4.31 -25.69
C LEU A 898 26.33 3.76 -24.27
N ALA A 899 25.30 4.12 -23.49
CA ALA A 899 25.10 3.60 -22.13
C ALA A 899 24.99 2.06 -22.13
N PHE A 900 24.24 1.49 -23.07
CA PHE A 900 24.15 0.04 -23.28
C PHE A 900 25.51 -0.57 -23.64
N GLY A 901 26.20 0.00 -24.63
CA GLY A 901 27.48 -0.50 -25.12
C GLY A 901 28.59 -0.46 -24.07
N LEU A 902 28.73 0.66 -23.35
CA LEU A 902 29.73 0.82 -22.29
C LEU A 902 29.48 -0.19 -21.17
N TRP A 903 28.25 -0.28 -20.66
CA TRP A 903 27.95 -1.24 -19.60
C TRP A 903 28.20 -2.68 -20.02
N LYS A 904 27.81 -3.03 -21.25
CA LYS A 904 28.02 -4.35 -21.82
C LYS A 904 29.51 -4.72 -21.92
N VAL A 905 30.36 -3.79 -22.35
CA VAL A 905 31.80 -4.01 -22.50
C VAL A 905 32.49 -4.09 -21.14
N PHE A 906 32.23 -3.15 -20.23
CA PHE A 906 32.90 -3.10 -18.93
C PHE A 906 32.46 -4.24 -17.99
N ASN A 907 31.16 -4.54 -17.94
CA ASN A 907 30.62 -5.58 -17.06
C ASN A 907 30.47 -6.94 -17.74
N LYS A 908 30.83 -7.05 -19.03
CA LYS A 908 30.81 -8.29 -19.83
C LYS A 908 29.47 -9.03 -19.74
N THR A 909 28.37 -8.27 -19.73
CA THR A 909 27.02 -8.82 -19.59
C THR A 909 26.64 -9.61 -20.84
N LYS A 910 25.72 -10.58 -20.68
CA LYS A 910 25.21 -11.41 -21.76
C LYS A 910 23.71 -11.29 -21.83
N ILE A 911 23.20 -11.40 -23.06
CA ILE A 911 21.77 -11.53 -23.30
C ILE A 911 21.30 -12.82 -22.63
N VAL A 912 20.28 -12.72 -21.78
CA VAL A 912 19.71 -13.86 -21.06
C VAL A 912 19.11 -14.83 -22.09
N LYS A 913 19.41 -16.12 -21.98
CA LYS A 913 18.84 -17.13 -22.90
C LYS A 913 17.39 -17.39 -22.52
N LEU A 914 16.54 -17.66 -23.51
CA LEU A 914 15.10 -17.86 -23.29
C LEU A 914 14.78 -19.01 -22.32
N LEU A 915 15.61 -20.05 -22.28
CA LEU A 915 15.45 -21.18 -21.36
C LEU A 915 15.97 -20.90 -19.94
N ASP A 916 16.84 -19.90 -19.79
CA ASP A 916 17.44 -19.54 -18.50
C ASP A 916 16.60 -18.49 -17.76
N ILE A 917 15.58 -17.91 -18.40
CA ILE A 917 14.66 -16.97 -17.75
C ILE A 917 13.83 -17.78 -16.73
N PRO A 918 13.84 -17.41 -15.44
CA PRO A 918 13.22 -18.19 -14.36
C PRO A 918 11.70 -18.01 -14.29
N LEU A 919 10.99 -18.38 -15.37
CA LEU A 919 9.54 -18.23 -15.48
C LEU A 919 8.79 -19.17 -14.54
N ARG A 920 9.30 -20.39 -14.33
CA ARG A 920 8.68 -21.36 -13.41
C ARG A 920 8.73 -20.87 -11.97
N GLU A 921 9.89 -20.38 -11.52
CA GLU A 921 10.03 -19.77 -10.18
C GLU A 921 9.05 -18.60 -9.98
N ALA A 922 8.89 -17.74 -11.00
CA ALA A 922 7.95 -16.61 -10.94
C ALA A 922 6.46 -17.05 -10.92
N LEU A 923 6.13 -18.16 -11.58
CA LEU A 923 4.80 -18.75 -11.58
C LEU A 923 4.52 -19.51 -10.28
N ASP A 924 5.49 -20.25 -9.78
CA ASP A 924 5.40 -20.98 -8.51
C ASP A 924 5.21 -19.98 -7.36
N ASP A 925 5.98 -18.88 -7.33
CA ASP A 925 5.77 -17.78 -6.37
C ASP A 925 4.33 -17.24 -6.41
N TYR A 926 3.78 -17.05 -7.61
CA TYR A 926 2.39 -16.63 -7.78
C TYR A 926 1.38 -17.65 -7.24
N LEU A 927 1.59 -18.95 -7.53
CA LEU A 927 0.71 -20.03 -7.09
C LEU A 927 0.77 -20.26 -5.58
N GLU A 928 1.94 -20.06 -4.97
CA GLU A 928 2.17 -20.19 -3.53
C GLU A 928 1.65 -18.95 -2.75
N HIS A 929 1.62 -17.78 -3.38
CA HIS A 929 1.16 -16.52 -2.79
C HIS A 929 -0.01 -15.89 -3.56
N PRO A 930 -1.18 -16.56 -3.65
CA PRO A 930 -2.33 -16.01 -4.37
C PRO A 930 -2.85 -14.74 -3.69
N GLU A 931 -2.99 -13.67 -4.47
CA GLU A 931 -3.56 -12.41 -3.99
C GLU A 931 -5.08 -12.54 -3.76
N GLU A 932 -5.57 -11.97 -2.66
CA GLU A 932 -7.02 -11.88 -2.43
C GLU A 932 -7.68 -11.09 -3.56
N LYS A 933 -8.79 -11.59 -4.10
CA LYS A 933 -9.55 -10.88 -5.14
C LYS A 933 -10.19 -9.64 -4.55
N ASP A 934 -9.96 -8.49 -5.18
CA ASP A 934 -10.67 -7.26 -4.80
C ASP A 934 -12.19 -7.47 -5.01
N PRO A 935 -13.03 -7.07 -4.05
CA PRO A 935 -14.48 -7.27 -4.15
C PRO A 935 -15.04 -6.50 -5.34
N ALA A 936 -15.88 -7.16 -6.14
CA ALA A 936 -16.49 -6.55 -7.33
C ALA A 936 -17.34 -5.33 -6.96
N SER A 937 -17.17 -4.22 -7.69
CA SER A 937 -17.98 -3.02 -7.54
C SER A 937 -19.45 -3.31 -7.89
N LYS A 938 -20.39 -2.92 -7.00
CA LYS A 938 -21.85 -3.13 -7.15
C LYS A 938 -22.58 -1.80 -7.39
N GLY A 939 -23.70 -1.86 -8.12
CA GLY A 939 -24.61 -0.72 -8.33
C GLY A 939 -24.08 0.36 -9.30
N TRP A 940 -24.41 1.63 -9.05
CA TRP A 940 -23.97 2.78 -9.86
C TRP A 940 -22.44 2.90 -9.97
N ARG A 941 -21.69 2.41 -8.97
CA ARG A 941 -20.23 2.31 -9.01
C ARG A 941 -19.72 1.40 -10.13
N LYS A 942 -20.48 0.40 -10.56
CA LYS A 942 -20.13 -0.45 -11.72
C LYS A 942 -20.25 0.29 -13.06
N ILE A 943 -21.17 1.26 -13.16
CA ILE A 943 -21.44 2.01 -14.39
C ILE A 943 -20.38 3.08 -14.63
N PHE A 944 -19.91 3.74 -13.56
CA PHE A 944 -18.79 4.70 -13.62
C PHE A 944 -17.43 4.07 -13.34
N GLY A 945 -17.41 2.80 -12.91
CA GLY A 945 -16.22 2.07 -12.51
C GLY A 945 -15.23 1.83 -13.65
N PHE A 946 -15.67 1.77 -14.91
CA PHE A 946 -14.71 1.59 -16.03
C PHE A 946 -13.68 2.74 -16.15
N LEU A 947 -14.01 3.92 -15.59
CA LEU A 947 -13.06 5.02 -15.41
C LEU A 947 -12.34 4.91 -14.05
N TRP A 948 -13.06 4.64 -12.95
CA TRP A 948 -12.57 4.85 -11.56
C TRP A 948 -12.35 3.61 -10.66
N ASP A 949 -13.02 2.48 -10.90
CA ASP A 949 -12.98 1.24 -10.10
C ASP A 949 -12.38 0.06 -10.88
#